data_AF-A0A2V6V259-F1
#
_entry.id   AF-A0A2V6V259-F1
#
_cell.length_a   1.000
_cell.length_b   1.000
_cell.length_c   1.000
_cell.angle_alpha   90.00
_cell.angle_beta   90.00
_cell.angle_gamma   90.00
#
_symmetry.space_group_name_H-M   'P 1'
#
loop_
_entity.id
_entity.type
_entity.pdbx_description
1 polymer ?
#
loop_
_entity_poly.entity_id
_entity_poly.type
_entity_poly.pdbx_seq_one_letter_code
_entity_poly.pdbx_strand_id
1 'polypeptide(L)'
;MATELHDLSIAELSSLIAARKLSPLELVEALIRRVEQYDRQTHAFITRTFDLARQQAKQAEAEISAGRYRGALHGIPFALKDIYDTKGILTSGHSRVFLDRIPKDDAMTTTRLYDAGAVLLGKLATHEMAHAGPSFDLPWPPARNPWNLAHFTGGSSSGSGAAVASGMVPLALGSDTGGSIRGPASLCGVVGLMPTFGLVSRAGVITNSYTFDHCGPLARTVEDCALTLQALAGYDPKDAGSVRRAIPSYREALGQDLRGLKIGVLRHHWEKDIPASDDVKKAMDAALDVLRRLGAQLTDCHVRPLASYFDVKIIIAESEIFSVHQKNLIARPKDFGADFRSRVLPSVLFTANDYVQATREHRRMMVEMEPLYEKFDAFVTAGMGEAPRLTDYRSVSFWQKPSLLTAWNVTSQPVLQLPNGFGGNGLPLGMQIVGRPFGEATILRIGHAYERATDWHARRPPLVRGAAAPDVVPPPLLSGTGVHVDTETRDLCVKSAKRARLQLDDLMLAQLLEGAPYAWGLTWPVNKQLLQSLSPLWMVALRAAIATVALFVIAIARRRLVLPTRADVPVVLSITLLHMVGFVVLANVGLELVSTGRTVVLAYTTPLWVAPAARIFLHERLTPRRVIGVLIGVTGLVVLFNPLAFDWGDSRAVLGNLAILAAAALWAANIVHLRGHDWQATPFELLPWEMLLATLILVPLAFASGHVPAVPWDARLVALMLYSAAVGAGLAYWALAVAGRDLPAITTSLGLLATPVVTIAIATLWLGEAVTISLVVAVLLVLGGIALGATGAATARSADQRRHGLIHHQQVRETT
;
A
#
# COMPACT_ATOMS: atom_id res chain seq x y z
N MET A 1 47.56 -18.10 -0.37
CA MET A 1 46.59 -19.22 -0.23
C MET A 1 46.07 -19.53 -1.62
N ALA A 2 45.94 -20.80 -2.01
CA ALA A 2 45.33 -21.12 -3.30
C ALA A 2 43.88 -20.61 -3.31
N THR A 3 43.44 -19.99 -4.40
CA THR A 3 42.04 -19.55 -4.54
C THR A 3 41.15 -20.78 -4.63
N GLU A 4 40.21 -20.92 -3.70
CA GLU A 4 39.28 -22.05 -3.69
C GLU A 4 38.24 -21.92 -4.82
N LEU A 5 37.80 -23.04 -5.41
CA LEU A 5 36.89 -23.03 -6.56
C LEU A 5 35.57 -22.30 -6.29
N HIS A 6 35.09 -22.33 -5.05
CA HIS A 6 33.84 -21.68 -4.65
C HIS A 6 33.94 -20.16 -4.55
N ASP A 7 35.15 -19.59 -4.56
CA ASP A 7 35.36 -18.14 -4.54
C ASP A 7 35.43 -17.51 -5.93
N LEU A 8 35.68 -18.30 -6.97
CA LEU A 8 35.78 -17.86 -8.36
C LEU A 8 34.42 -17.38 -8.90
N SER A 9 34.42 -16.35 -9.74
CA SER A 9 33.26 -15.89 -10.50
C SER A 9 32.84 -16.91 -11.57
N ILE A 10 31.61 -16.80 -12.08
CA ILE A 10 31.17 -17.59 -13.23
C ILE A 10 32.06 -17.34 -14.43
N ALA A 11 32.47 -16.08 -14.68
CA ALA A 11 33.38 -15.74 -15.77
C ALA A 11 34.73 -16.48 -15.68
N GLU A 12 35.32 -16.57 -14.48
CA GLU A 12 36.57 -17.30 -14.23
C GLU A 12 36.38 -18.82 -14.36
N LEU A 13 35.34 -19.37 -13.74
CA LEU A 13 35.00 -20.80 -13.82
C LEU A 13 34.74 -21.22 -15.27
N SER A 14 33.98 -20.43 -16.01
CA SER A 14 33.68 -20.63 -17.42
C SER A 14 34.95 -20.66 -18.26
N SER A 15 35.88 -19.73 -18.02
CA SER A 15 37.16 -19.67 -18.73
C SER A 15 38.03 -20.90 -18.48
N LEU A 16 38.07 -21.39 -17.22
CA LEU A 16 38.80 -22.60 -16.86
C LEU A 16 38.18 -23.87 -17.48
N ILE A 17 36.85 -23.98 -17.46
CA ILE A 17 36.12 -25.10 -18.06
C ILE A 17 36.30 -25.11 -19.58
N ALA A 18 36.14 -23.96 -20.24
CA ALA A 18 36.35 -23.85 -21.69
C ALA A 18 37.78 -24.22 -22.09
N ALA A 19 38.78 -23.83 -21.27
CA ALA A 19 40.18 -24.20 -21.45
C ALA A 19 40.51 -25.64 -21.00
N ARG A 20 39.52 -26.41 -20.53
CA ARG A 20 39.68 -27.78 -19.99
C ARG A 20 40.69 -27.87 -18.84
N LYS A 21 40.84 -26.79 -18.08
CA LYS A 21 41.66 -26.71 -16.86
C LYS A 21 40.87 -27.03 -15.58
N LEU A 22 39.55 -27.08 -15.68
CA LEU A 22 38.63 -27.45 -14.61
C LEU A 22 37.54 -28.35 -15.19
N SER A 23 37.33 -29.50 -14.58
CA SER A 23 36.19 -30.36 -14.91
C SER A 23 34.89 -29.78 -14.33
N PRO A 24 33.77 -29.76 -15.09
CA PRO A 24 32.45 -29.49 -14.52
C PRO A 24 32.09 -30.42 -13.36
N LEU A 25 32.53 -31.69 -13.42
CA LEU A 25 32.26 -32.66 -12.35
C LEU A 25 33.08 -32.33 -11.10
N GLU A 26 34.36 -31.97 -11.24
CA GLU A 26 35.17 -31.51 -10.10
C GLU A 26 34.57 -30.28 -9.42
N LEU A 27 34.08 -29.32 -10.20
CA LEU A 27 33.40 -28.13 -9.69
C LEU A 27 32.12 -28.51 -8.93
N VAL A 28 31.27 -29.37 -9.49
CA VAL A 28 30.05 -29.85 -8.82
C VAL A 28 30.38 -30.55 -7.51
N GLU A 29 31.36 -31.45 -7.46
CA GLU A 29 31.73 -32.13 -6.22
C GLU A 29 32.29 -31.16 -5.17
N ALA A 30 33.04 -30.14 -5.59
CA ALA A 30 33.51 -29.09 -4.68
C ALA A 30 32.37 -28.30 -4.06
N LEU A 31 31.36 -27.94 -4.86
CA LEU A 31 30.18 -27.21 -4.37
C LEU A 31 29.23 -28.08 -3.54
N ILE A 32 29.07 -29.36 -3.87
CA ILE A 32 28.31 -30.31 -3.02
C ILE A 32 28.92 -30.36 -1.62
N ARG A 33 30.26 -30.52 -1.53
CA ARG A 33 30.96 -30.48 -0.23
C ARG A 33 30.74 -29.16 0.51
N ARG A 34 30.72 -28.03 -0.21
CA ARG A 34 30.43 -26.72 0.38
C ARG A 34 29.00 -26.66 0.94
N VAL A 35 28.00 -27.15 0.20
CA VAL A 35 26.61 -27.23 0.67
C VAL A 35 26.51 -28.09 1.93
N GLU A 36 27.12 -29.28 1.93
CA GLU A 36 27.11 -30.18 3.09
C GLU A 36 27.76 -29.56 4.34
N GLN A 37 28.74 -28.68 4.17
CA GLN A 37 29.43 -28.00 5.27
C GLN A 37 28.61 -26.89 5.93
N TYR A 38 27.80 -26.15 5.17
CA TYR A 38 27.21 -24.88 5.63
C TYR A 38 25.68 -24.83 5.57
N ASP A 39 25.02 -25.67 4.79
CA ASP A 39 23.57 -25.57 4.61
C ASP A 39 22.79 -25.93 5.89
N ARG A 40 23.35 -26.77 6.76
CA ARG A 40 22.72 -27.08 8.06
C ARG A 40 22.59 -25.86 8.99
N GLN A 41 23.42 -24.84 8.80
CA GLN A 41 23.39 -23.61 9.61
C GLN A 41 22.73 -22.43 8.88
N THR A 42 22.77 -22.39 7.54
CA THR A 42 22.11 -21.33 6.75
C THR A 42 20.70 -21.67 6.32
N HIS A 43 20.33 -22.94 6.25
CA HIS A 43 19.05 -23.44 5.73
C HIS A 43 18.71 -22.86 4.36
N ALA A 44 19.67 -22.88 3.43
CA ALA A 44 19.54 -22.26 2.13
C ALA A 44 18.84 -23.19 1.11
N PHE A 45 19.01 -24.51 1.22
CA PHE A 45 18.43 -25.51 0.33
C PHE A 45 17.16 -26.15 0.90
N ILE A 46 16.19 -26.41 0.00
CA ILE A 46 14.97 -27.18 0.24
C ILE A 46 15.13 -28.58 -0.35
N THR A 47 15.43 -28.66 -1.65
CA THR A 47 15.55 -29.91 -2.40
C THR A 47 16.93 -29.98 -3.05
N ARG A 48 17.75 -30.94 -2.66
CA ARG A 48 19.08 -31.17 -3.25
C ARG A 48 18.96 -32.09 -4.45
N THR A 49 19.62 -31.75 -5.56
CA THR A 49 19.56 -32.53 -6.81
C THR A 49 20.93 -33.08 -7.18
N PHE A 50 21.72 -33.49 -6.18
CA PHE A 50 23.14 -33.81 -6.36
C PHE A 50 23.42 -34.93 -7.37
N ASP A 51 22.59 -35.97 -7.41
CA ASP A 51 22.79 -37.05 -8.38
C ASP A 51 22.50 -36.60 -9.81
N LEU A 52 21.45 -35.79 -9.99
CA LEU A 52 21.18 -35.11 -11.26
C LEU A 52 22.32 -34.15 -11.62
N ALA A 53 22.84 -33.39 -10.65
CA ALA A 53 23.95 -32.46 -10.86
C ALA A 53 25.19 -33.19 -11.38
N ARG A 54 25.54 -34.33 -10.77
CA ARG A 54 26.65 -35.20 -11.24
C ARG A 54 26.42 -35.71 -12.65
N GLN A 55 25.19 -36.15 -12.97
CA GLN A 55 24.85 -36.59 -14.31
C GLN A 55 25.00 -35.46 -15.34
N GLN A 56 24.43 -34.29 -15.06
CA GLN A 56 24.50 -33.12 -15.92
C GLN A 56 25.94 -32.62 -16.10
N ALA A 57 26.76 -32.65 -15.06
CA ALA A 57 28.16 -32.26 -15.13
C ALA A 57 28.99 -33.22 -16.00
N LYS A 58 28.79 -34.54 -15.86
CA LYS A 58 29.42 -35.54 -16.74
C LYS A 58 29.02 -35.34 -18.21
N GLN A 59 27.75 -35.03 -18.45
CA GLN A 59 27.25 -34.72 -19.79
C GLN A 59 27.91 -33.46 -20.36
N ALA A 60 27.97 -32.38 -19.58
CA ALA A 60 28.63 -31.14 -19.98
C ALA A 60 30.11 -31.37 -20.31
N GLU A 61 30.83 -32.12 -19.46
CA GLU A 61 32.22 -32.49 -19.68
C GLU A 61 32.44 -33.27 -20.99
N ALA A 62 31.58 -34.27 -21.26
CA ALA A 62 31.64 -35.04 -22.49
C ALA A 62 31.39 -34.18 -23.74
N GLU A 63 30.42 -33.26 -23.67
CA GLU A 63 30.12 -32.33 -24.76
C GLU A 63 31.25 -31.33 -25.02
N ILE A 64 31.82 -30.74 -23.96
CA ILE A 64 32.96 -29.82 -24.03
C ILE A 64 34.19 -30.53 -24.60
N SER A 65 34.44 -31.77 -24.17
CA SER A 65 35.54 -32.60 -24.68
C SER A 65 35.38 -32.92 -26.17
N ALA A 66 34.13 -33.11 -26.61
CA ALA A 66 33.78 -33.30 -28.02
C ALA A 66 33.65 -31.99 -28.83
N GLY A 67 34.03 -30.83 -28.27
CA GLY A 67 34.02 -29.54 -28.96
C GLY A 67 32.63 -28.86 -29.06
N ARG A 68 31.61 -29.38 -28.39
CA ARG A 68 30.25 -28.82 -28.36
C ARG A 68 30.06 -27.84 -27.20
N TYR A 69 30.86 -26.78 -27.15
CA TYR A 69 30.73 -25.75 -26.11
C TYR A 69 29.52 -24.85 -26.37
N ARG A 70 28.61 -24.74 -25.39
CA ARG A 70 27.34 -24.00 -25.52
C ARG A 70 27.39 -22.55 -25.04
N GLY A 71 28.54 -22.11 -24.52
CA GLY A 71 28.74 -20.75 -24.01
C GLY A 71 29.02 -20.69 -22.52
N ALA A 72 28.96 -19.49 -21.95
CA ALA A 72 29.56 -19.19 -20.66
C ALA A 72 28.99 -19.99 -19.46
N LEU A 73 27.75 -20.47 -19.55
CA LEU A 73 27.12 -21.25 -18.49
C LEU A 73 27.29 -22.76 -18.64
N HIS A 74 27.96 -23.24 -19.70
CA HIS A 74 28.09 -24.68 -19.95
C HIS A 74 28.95 -25.35 -18.87
N GLY A 75 28.35 -26.24 -18.08
CA GLY A 75 28.99 -26.89 -16.94
C GLY A 75 28.99 -26.07 -15.65
N ILE A 76 28.38 -24.88 -15.63
CA ILE A 76 28.32 -24.01 -14.45
C ILE A 76 27.16 -24.43 -13.54
N PRO A 77 27.40 -24.69 -12.24
CA PRO A 77 26.34 -25.01 -11.29
C PRO A 77 25.45 -23.81 -10.97
N PHE A 78 24.13 -24.03 -10.92
CA PHE A 78 23.14 -23.06 -10.47
C PHE A 78 22.15 -23.67 -9.50
N ALA A 79 21.42 -22.83 -8.78
CA ALA A 79 20.28 -23.25 -7.98
C ALA A 79 19.07 -22.34 -8.19
N LEU A 80 17.87 -22.87 -7.98
CA LEU A 80 16.62 -22.16 -8.24
C LEU A 80 15.90 -21.87 -6.94
N LYS A 81 15.40 -20.65 -6.74
CA LYS A 81 14.36 -20.39 -5.73
C LYS A 81 13.23 -21.42 -5.87
N ASP A 82 12.66 -21.90 -4.77
CA ASP A 82 11.69 -23.01 -4.78
C ASP A 82 10.28 -22.62 -5.28
N ILE A 83 10.20 -21.76 -6.29
CA ILE A 83 8.98 -21.39 -7.02
C ILE A 83 9.11 -21.65 -8.52
N TYR A 84 10.31 -21.96 -9.01
CA TYR A 84 10.54 -22.34 -10.40
C TYR A 84 10.17 -23.80 -10.59
N ASP A 85 9.26 -24.07 -11.52
CA ASP A 85 8.94 -25.44 -11.89
C ASP A 85 10.16 -26.12 -12.50
N THR A 86 10.34 -27.36 -12.08
CA THR A 86 11.43 -28.23 -12.52
C THR A 86 10.85 -29.62 -12.68
N LYS A 87 10.90 -30.15 -13.90
CA LYS A 87 10.27 -31.41 -14.27
C LYS A 87 10.77 -32.54 -13.39
N GLY A 88 9.86 -33.22 -12.70
CA GLY A 88 10.17 -34.36 -11.85
C GLY A 88 10.86 -34.02 -10.52
N ILE A 89 11.02 -32.74 -10.19
CA ILE A 89 11.66 -32.28 -8.94
C ILE A 89 10.65 -31.47 -8.13
N LEU A 90 10.65 -31.62 -6.81
CA LEU A 90 9.75 -30.88 -5.92
C LEU A 90 9.88 -29.35 -6.10
N THR A 91 8.74 -28.70 -6.31
CA THR A 91 8.59 -27.24 -6.23
C THR A 91 7.51 -26.91 -5.21
N SER A 92 7.93 -26.71 -3.96
CA SER A 92 7.02 -26.59 -2.82
C SER A 92 6.60 -25.15 -2.50
N GLY A 93 7.23 -24.14 -3.10
CA GLY A 93 7.02 -22.76 -2.70
C GLY A 93 7.39 -22.49 -1.25
N HIS A 94 8.20 -23.35 -0.61
CA HIS A 94 8.40 -23.36 0.84
C HIS A 94 7.06 -23.40 1.61
N SER A 95 6.05 -24.13 1.10
CA SER A 95 4.70 -24.18 1.66
C SER A 95 4.22 -25.62 1.84
N ARG A 96 3.48 -25.87 2.93
CA ARG A 96 2.77 -27.14 3.12
C ARG A 96 1.65 -27.34 2.08
N VAL A 97 1.17 -26.25 1.48
CA VAL A 97 0.19 -26.29 0.38
C VAL A 97 0.71 -27.09 -0.82
N PHE A 98 2.01 -27.03 -1.09
CA PHE A 98 2.65 -27.68 -2.24
C PHE A 98 3.71 -28.70 -1.81
N LEU A 99 3.56 -29.31 -0.63
CA LEU A 99 4.52 -30.25 -0.05
C LEU A 99 4.88 -31.41 -1.00
N ASP A 100 3.92 -31.87 -1.80
CA ASP A 100 4.06 -33.00 -2.74
C ASP A 100 3.95 -32.56 -4.22
N ARG A 101 4.13 -31.26 -4.50
CA ARG A 101 3.95 -30.72 -5.86
C ARG A 101 5.17 -31.00 -6.73
N ILE A 102 5.09 -32.06 -7.53
CA ILE A 102 6.09 -32.40 -8.57
C ILE A 102 5.60 -31.91 -9.95
N PRO A 103 6.19 -30.86 -10.54
CA PRO A 103 5.81 -30.38 -11.87
C PRO A 103 6.13 -31.38 -12.98
N LYS A 104 5.31 -31.36 -14.03
CA LYS A 104 5.49 -32.18 -15.25
C LYS A 104 6.37 -31.51 -16.29
N ASP A 105 6.49 -30.19 -16.22
CA ASP A 105 7.21 -29.35 -17.15
C ASP A 105 8.15 -28.43 -16.37
N ASP A 106 9.21 -28.00 -17.04
CA ASP A 106 10.13 -26.98 -16.54
C ASP A 106 9.54 -25.58 -16.72
N ALA A 107 9.91 -24.67 -15.81
CA ALA A 107 9.76 -23.24 -16.08
C ALA A 107 10.61 -22.83 -17.28
N MET A 108 10.19 -21.81 -18.02
CA MET A 108 10.95 -21.35 -19.20
C MET A 108 12.39 -20.92 -18.84
N THR A 109 12.59 -20.30 -17.67
CA THR A 109 13.92 -19.96 -17.16
C THR A 109 14.77 -21.20 -16.88
N THR A 110 14.18 -22.26 -16.34
CA THR A 110 14.85 -23.55 -16.11
C THR A 110 15.28 -24.17 -17.44
N THR A 111 14.38 -24.21 -18.44
CA THR A 111 14.70 -24.71 -19.78
C THR A 111 15.86 -23.93 -20.40
N ARG A 112 15.85 -22.59 -20.35
CA ARG A 112 16.94 -21.76 -20.91
C ARG A 112 18.30 -22.02 -20.26
N LEU A 113 18.32 -22.28 -18.96
CA LEU A 113 19.57 -22.63 -18.25
C LEU A 113 20.07 -24.03 -18.66
N TYR A 114 19.18 -25.00 -18.84
CA TYR A 114 19.54 -26.31 -19.37
C TYR A 114 20.04 -26.24 -20.83
N ASP A 115 19.41 -25.41 -21.67
CA ASP A 115 19.84 -25.20 -23.05
C ASP A 115 21.25 -24.60 -23.10
N ALA A 116 21.57 -23.68 -22.18
CA ALA A 116 22.91 -23.12 -21.99
C ALA A 116 23.91 -24.12 -21.39
N GLY A 117 23.47 -25.34 -21.02
CA GLY A 117 24.29 -26.40 -20.46
C GLY A 117 24.63 -26.22 -18.98
N ALA A 118 23.88 -25.39 -18.25
CA ALA A 118 24.08 -25.19 -16.81
C ALA A 118 23.61 -26.41 -15.99
N VAL A 119 24.17 -26.57 -14.80
CA VAL A 119 23.97 -27.77 -13.95
C VAL A 119 23.17 -27.43 -12.70
N LEU A 120 22.02 -28.09 -12.48
CA LEU A 120 21.15 -27.79 -11.33
C LEU A 120 21.65 -28.47 -10.06
N LEU A 121 22.03 -27.68 -9.05
CA LEU A 121 22.47 -28.16 -7.74
C LEU A 121 21.33 -28.37 -6.74
N GLY A 122 20.24 -27.61 -6.89
CA GLY A 122 19.04 -27.80 -6.09
C GLY A 122 18.05 -26.63 -6.11
N LYS A 123 17.02 -26.77 -5.26
CA LYS A 123 15.97 -25.80 -4.99
C LYS A 123 16.24 -25.11 -3.66
N LEU A 124 16.06 -23.79 -3.62
CA LEU A 124 16.48 -22.91 -2.54
C LEU A 124 15.28 -22.36 -1.78
N ALA A 125 15.48 -22.14 -0.48
CA ALA A 125 14.50 -21.55 0.40
C ALA A 125 13.98 -20.22 -0.16
N THR A 126 12.68 -20.01 -0.02
CA THR A 126 12.00 -18.75 -0.30
C THR A 126 11.15 -18.37 0.91
N HIS A 127 10.68 -17.14 1.05
CA HIS A 127 9.45 -16.96 1.82
C HIS A 127 8.28 -17.61 1.10
N GLU A 128 7.28 -18.04 1.86
CA GLU A 128 6.19 -18.86 1.38
C GLU A 128 5.55 -18.31 0.10
N MET A 129 5.67 -19.06 -0.99
CA MET A 129 5.17 -18.74 -2.35
C MET A 129 5.61 -17.34 -2.82
N ALA A 130 6.87 -16.99 -2.52
CA ALA A 130 7.49 -15.71 -2.82
C ALA A 130 6.84 -14.48 -2.13
N HIS A 131 6.01 -14.70 -1.12
CA HIS A 131 5.34 -13.67 -0.35
C HIS A 131 5.69 -13.80 1.13
N ALA A 132 5.27 -12.84 1.96
CA ALA A 132 5.47 -12.90 3.41
C ALA A 132 6.95 -12.70 3.83
N GLY A 133 7.33 -13.25 4.98
CA GLY A 133 8.57 -13.10 5.70
C GLY A 133 9.14 -14.45 6.17
N PRO A 134 10.10 -14.45 7.10
CA PRO A 134 10.61 -15.68 7.69
C PRO A 134 9.52 -16.31 8.56
N SER A 135 9.16 -17.55 8.27
CA SER A 135 8.17 -18.29 9.04
C SER A 135 8.82 -19.56 9.61
N PHE A 136 8.46 -19.85 10.86
CA PHE A 136 9.00 -20.97 11.65
C PHE A 136 7.98 -22.11 11.80
N ASP A 137 6.77 -21.95 11.27
CA ASP A 137 5.66 -22.91 11.30
C ASP A 137 5.48 -23.69 9.97
N LEU A 138 6.41 -23.48 9.02
CA LEU A 138 6.47 -24.19 7.75
C LEU A 138 7.30 -25.49 7.85
N PRO A 139 7.19 -26.40 6.87
CA PRO A 139 7.89 -27.68 6.92
C PRO A 139 9.42 -27.56 6.92
N TRP A 140 9.96 -26.42 6.49
CA TRP A 140 11.38 -26.11 6.52
C TRP A 140 11.63 -24.85 7.36
N PRO A 141 12.79 -24.75 8.03
CA PRO A 141 13.16 -23.53 8.75
C PRO A 141 13.47 -22.38 7.77
N PRO A 142 13.32 -21.12 8.23
CA PRO A 142 13.69 -19.98 7.41
C PRO A 142 15.21 -19.91 7.22
N ALA A 143 15.63 -19.44 6.04
CA ALA A 143 17.05 -19.22 5.74
C ALA A 143 17.66 -18.13 6.64
N ARG A 144 18.96 -18.26 6.92
CA ARG A 144 19.73 -17.40 7.82
C ARG A 144 20.85 -16.70 7.08
N ASN A 145 21.11 -15.45 7.47
CA ASN A 145 22.11 -14.62 6.82
C ASN A 145 23.53 -15.17 7.06
N PRO A 146 24.32 -15.46 6.01
CA PRO A 146 25.69 -15.96 6.18
C PRO A 146 26.62 -15.01 6.94
N TRP A 147 26.38 -13.69 6.90
CA TRP A 147 27.19 -12.72 7.64
C TRP A 147 26.93 -12.78 9.14
N ASN A 148 25.72 -13.16 9.53
CA ASN A 148 25.35 -13.39 10.92
C ASN A 148 24.09 -14.25 11.01
N LEU A 149 24.22 -15.47 11.55
CA LEU A 149 23.15 -16.48 11.54
C LEU A 149 21.90 -16.12 12.39
N ALA A 150 21.97 -15.06 13.22
CA ALA A 150 20.80 -14.54 13.94
C ALA A 150 19.98 -13.53 13.11
N HIS A 151 20.46 -13.15 11.93
CA HIS A 151 19.91 -12.09 11.10
C HIS A 151 19.20 -12.61 9.85
N PHE A 152 18.35 -11.74 9.33
CA PHE A 152 17.54 -12.00 8.17
C PHE A 152 18.36 -11.96 6.88
N THR A 153 18.08 -12.86 5.95
CA THR A 153 18.69 -12.84 4.61
C THR A 153 18.13 -11.74 3.74
N GLY A 154 16.97 -11.16 4.09
CA GLY A 154 16.07 -10.54 3.13
C GLY A 154 15.22 -11.58 2.42
N GLY A 155 14.20 -11.14 1.70
CA GLY A 155 13.39 -12.06 0.92
C GLY A 155 12.46 -11.38 -0.08
N SER A 156 11.68 -12.15 -0.82
CA SER A 156 11.45 -13.59 -0.60
C SER A 156 12.52 -14.54 -1.15
N SER A 157 13.52 -14.12 -1.93
CA SER A 157 14.59 -15.03 -2.43
C SER A 157 15.69 -15.29 -1.39
N SER A 158 15.28 -15.70 -0.18
CA SER A 158 16.11 -15.81 1.02
C SER A 158 17.26 -16.83 0.88
N GLY A 159 16.95 -18.05 0.43
CA GLY A 159 17.94 -19.10 0.16
C GLY A 159 18.88 -18.73 -0.99
N SER A 160 18.40 -18.02 -2.01
CA SER A 160 19.24 -17.54 -3.12
C SER A 160 20.32 -16.56 -2.64
N GLY A 161 19.97 -15.57 -1.82
CA GLY A 161 20.95 -14.66 -1.23
C GLY A 161 21.96 -15.40 -0.36
N ALA A 162 21.48 -16.30 0.52
CA ALA A 162 22.33 -17.05 1.44
C ALA A 162 23.28 -18.01 0.71
N ALA A 163 22.82 -18.75 -0.30
CA ALA A 163 23.62 -19.74 -1.02
C ALA A 163 24.73 -19.09 -1.85
N VAL A 164 24.45 -17.95 -2.48
CA VAL A 164 25.46 -17.20 -3.26
C VAL A 164 26.50 -16.57 -2.33
N ALA A 165 26.07 -15.92 -1.25
CA ALA A 165 26.96 -15.24 -0.31
C ALA A 165 27.90 -16.21 0.43
N SER A 166 27.42 -17.43 0.73
CA SER A 166 28.21 -18.48 1.39
C SER A 166 29.10 -19.28 0.42
N GLY A 167 29.05 -19.00 -0.88
CA GLY A 167 29.82 -19.72 -1.90
C GLY A 167 29.29 -21.12 -2.21
N MET A 168 28.07 -21.47 -1.77
CA MET A 168 27.48 -22.79 -2.06
C MET A 168 27.12 -22.95 -3.54
N VAL A 169 26.74 -21.86 -4.20
CA VAL A 169 26.55 -21.80 -5.66
C VAL A 169 27.12 -20.49 -6.20
N PRO A 170 27.64 -20.47 -7.44
CA PRO A 170 28.04 -19.22 -8.09
C PRO A 170 26.83 -18.46 -8.65
N LEU A 171 25.75 -19.18 -8.96
CA LEU A 171 24.51 -18.62 -9.51
C LEU A 171 23.28 -19.13 -8.77
N ALA A 172 22.40 -18.21 -8.39
CA ALA A 172 21.04 -18.54 -7.98
C ALA A 172 20.01 -17.72 -8.76
N LEU A 173 18.85 -18.30 -9.02
CA LEU A 173 17.69 -17.55 -9.52
C LEU A 173 16.81 -17.11 -8.36
N GLY A 174 16.25 -15.92 -8.48
CA GLY A 174 15.24 -15.38 -7.58
C GLY A 174 14.10 -14.71 -8.36
N SER A 175 13.05 -14.33 -7.63
CA SER A 175 11.97 -13.50 -8.18
C SER A 175 11.79 -12.21 -7.40
N ASP A 176 11.34 -11.15 -8.06
CA ASP A 176 11.20 -9.81 -7.50
C ASP A 176 9.81 -9.22 -7.82
N THR A 177 8.97 -9.11 -6.79
CA THR A 177 7.61 -8.52 -6.85
C THR A 177 7.52 -7.18 -6.10
N GLY A 178 8.40 -6.98 -5.13
CA GLY A 178 8.46 -5.79 -4.28
C GLY A 178 9.84 -5.57 -3.67
N GLY A 179 10.88 -6.09 -4.31
CA GLY A 179 12.27 -6.14 -3.81
C GLY A 179 12.81 -7.53 -3.56
N SER A 180 12.19 -8.60 -4.05
CA SER A 180 12.51 -9.96 -3.60
C SER A 180 13.78 -10.60 -4.20
N ILE A 181 14.43 -9.97 -5.19
CA ILE A 181 15.82 -10.26 -5.57
C ILE A 181 16.76 -9.28 -4.85
N ARG A 182 16.39 -7.99 -4.85
CA ARG A 182 17.23 -6.89 -4.38
C ARG A 182 17.40 -6.86 -2.86
N GLY A 183 16.37 -7.23 -2.09
CA GLY A 183 16.43 -7.35 -0.65
C GLY A 183 17.47 -8.39 -0.21
N PRO A 184 17.37 -9.65 -0.68
CA PRO A 184 18.40 -10.65 -0.45
C PRO A 184 19.79 -10.26 -0.93
N ALA A 185 19.90 -9.63 -2.10
CA ALA A 185 21.18 -9.14 -2.60
C ALA A 185 21.81 -8.08 -1.68
N SER A 186 21.01 -7.10 -1.23
CA SER A 186 21.45 -6.05 -0.30
C SER A 186 21.88 -6.63 1.03
N LEU A 187 21.06 -7.47 1.67
CA LEU A 187 21.29 -7.94 3.03
C LEU A 187 22.33 -9.06 3.12
N CYS A 188 22.50 -9.86 2.07
CA CYS A 188 23.54 -10.90 2.00
C CYS A 188 24.85 -10.40 1.35
N GLY A 189 24.90 -9.15 0.87
CA GLY A 189 26.10 -8.56 0.28
C GLY A 189 26.51 -9.19 -1.05
N VAL A 190 25.54 -9.47 -1.92
CA VAL A 190 25.75 -10.03 -3.27
C VAL A 190 25.10 -9.15 -4.33
N VAL A 191 25.36 -9.45 -5.60
CA VAL A 191 24.73 -8.73 -6.72
C VAL A 191 23.40 -9.39 -7.06
N GLY A 192 22.37 -8.58 -7.25
CA GLY A 192 21.05 -9.04 -7.67
C GLY A 192 20.49 -8.18 -8.79
N LEU A 193 20.03 -8.81 -9.86
CA LEU A 193 19.43 -8.11 -11.00
C LEU A 193 17.94 -8.43 -11.08
N MET A 194 17.11 -7.40 -10.98
CA MET A 194 15.72 -7.43 -11.41
C MET A 194 15.67 -6.89 -12.85
N PRO A 195 15.43 -7.73 -13.87
CA PRO A 195 15.32 -7.27 -15.25
C PRO A 195 14.02 -6.47 -15.46
N THR A 196 13.88 -5.81 -16.61
CA THR A 196 12.64 -5.13 -16.99
C THR A 196 11.49 -6.13 -17.07
N PHE A 197 10.28 -5.72 -16.69
CA PHE A 197 9.08 -6.54 -16.83
C PHE A 197 8.95 -7.08 -18.27
N GLY A 198 8.71 -8.38 -18.39
CA GLY A 198 8.53 -9.05 -19.67
C GLY A 198 9.80 -9.38 -20.45
N LEU A 199 11.00 -9.02 -19.96
CA LEU A 199 12.26 -9.42 -20.59
C LEU A 199 12.60 -10.90 -20.35
N VAL A 200 12.37 -11.38 -19.13
CA VAL A 200 12.56 -12.78 -18.70
C VAL A 200 11.20 -13.39 -18.42
N SER A 201 10.93 -14.55 -19.03
CA SER A 201 9.66 -15.26 -18.88
C SER A 201 9.40 -15.70 -17.44
N ARG A 202 8.12 -15.66 -17.06
CA ARG A 202 7.61 -16.15 -15.77
C ARG A 202 6.77 -17.42 -15.93
N ALA A 203 6.70 -17.99 -17.14
CA ALA A 203 5.98 -19.23 -17.38
C ALA A 203 6.59 -20.38 -16.55
N GLY A 204 5.74 -21.08 -15.80
CA GLY A 204 6.14 -22.14 -14.87
C GLY A 204 6.73 -21.64 -13.56
N VAL A 205 6.55 -20.37 -13.20
CA VAL A 205 6.91 -19.83 -11.89
C VAL A 205 5.65 -19.64 -11.06
N ILE A 206 5.64 -20.09 -9.79
CA ILE A 206 4.51 -19.86 -8.88
C ILE A 206 4.30 -18.34 -8.77
N THR A 207 3.12 -17.89 -9.19
CA THR A 207 2.77 -16.48 -9.29
C THR A 207 2.53 -15.87 -7.91
N ASN A 208 3.13 -14.71 -7.65
CA ASN A 208 2.77 -13.84 -6.55
C ASN A 208 1.90 -12.69 -7.08
N SER A 209 2.37 -11.99 -8.12
CA SER A 209 1.63 -10.93 -8.81
C SER A 209 1.77 -11.05 -10.32
N TYR A 210 0.64 -11.08 -11.02
CA TYR A 210 0.59 -11.00 -12.47
C TYR A 210 1.21 -9.70 -13.00
N THR A 211 1.02 -8.61 -12.27
CA THR A 211 1.45 -7.27 -12.68
C THR A 211 2.91 -6.97 -12.34
N PHE A 212 3.45 -7.49 -11.23
CA PHE A 212 4.74 -7.03 -10.70
C PHE A 212 5.85 -8.09 -10.59
N ASP A 213 5.57 -9.37 -10.86
CA ASP A 213 6.59 -10.40 -10.77
C ASP A 213 7.67 -10.24 -11.86
N HIS A 214 8.93 -10.34 -11.44
CA HIS A 214 10.11 -10.42 -12.30
C HIS A 214 10.93 -11.66 -11.92
N CYS A 215 11.60 -12.28 -12.89
CA CYS A 215 12.57 -13.35 -12.65
C CYS A 215 13.98 -12.82 -12.98
N GLY A 216 14.97 -13.14 -12.14
CA GLY A 216 16.33 -12.64 -12.36
C GLY A 216 17.41 -13.32 -11.51
N PRO A 217 18.68 -13.08 -11.84
CA PRO A 217 19.80 -13.72 -11.18
C PRO A 217 20.23 -13.02 -9.88
N LEU A 218 20.78 -13.81 -8.97
CA LEU A 218 21.68 -13.40 -7.90
C LEU A 218 23.03 -14.07 -8.12
N ALA A 219 24.10 -13.30 -8.08
CA ALA A 219 25.47 -13.78 -8.26
C ALA A 219 26.46 -12.94 -7.44
N ARG A 220 27.75 -13.32 -7.42
CA ARG A 220 28.77 -12.55 -6.71
C ARG A 220 29.23 -11.30 -7.45
N THR A 221 29.14 -11.30 -8.78
CA THR A 221 29.62 -10.20 -9.61
C THR A 221 28.55 -9.67 -10.56
N VAL A 222 28.76 -8.46 -11.06
CA VAL A 222 27.92 -7.87 -12.11
C VAL A 222 28.08 -8.60 -13.44
N GLU A 223 29.30 -9.04 -13.78
CA GLU A 223 29.53 -9.85 -14.99
C GLU A 223 28.74 -11.17 -14.95
N ASP A 224 28.70 -11.84 -13.80
CA ASP A 224 27.96 -13.09 -13.64
C ASP A 224 26.45 -12.90 -13.82
N CYS A 225 25.90 -11.77 -13.33
CA CYS A 225 24.52 -11.39 -13.61
C CYS A 225 24.27 -11.12 -15.11
N ALA A 226 25.21 -10.47 -15.80
CA ALA A 226 25.11 -10.18 -17.23
C ALA A 226 25.15 -11.46 -18.10
N LEU A 227 26.08 -12.38 -17.80
CA LEU A 227 26.18 -13.68 -18.47
C LEU A 227 24.90 -14.50 -18.28
N THR A 228 24.33 -14.45 -17.08
CA THR A 228 23.08 -15.15 -16.79
C THR A 228 21.88 -14.51 -17.49
N LEU A 229 21.77 -13.19 -17.47
CA LEU A 229 20.71 -12.47 -18.18
C LEU A 229 20.73 -12.80 -19.67
N GLN A 230 21.92 -12.94 -20.28
CA GLN A 230 22.06 -13.31 -21.69
C GLN A 230 21.37 -14.64 -22.02
N ALA A 231 21.44 -15.62 -21.13
CA ALA A 231 20.78 -16.91 -21.30
C ALA A 231 19.27 -16.83 -20.99
N LEU A 232 18.86 -15.98 -20.05
CA LEU A 232 17.48 -15.88 -19.59
C LEU A 232 16.58 -14.97 -20.42
N ALA A 233 17.13 -13.95 -21.08
CA ALA A 233 16.35 -12.93 -21.77
C ALA A 233 15.79 -13.43 -23.10
N GLY A 234 14.57 -13.02 -23.43
CA GLY A 234 13.94 -13.35 -24.72
C GLY A 234 12.45 -13.63 -24.61
N TYR A 235 11.75 -13.47 -25.73
CA TYR A 235 10.31 -13.66 -25.84
C TYR A 235 9.89 -15.10 -25.50
N ASP A 236 8.76 -15.24 -24.81
CA ASP A 236 8.09 -16.50 -24.57
C ASP A 236 6.58 -16.35 -24.81
N PRO A 237 5.99 -17.04 -25.81
CA PRO A 237 4.56 -16.97 -26.07
C PRO A 237 3.69 -17.57 -24.95
N LYS A 238 4.27 -18.33 -24.00
CA LYS A 238 3.54 -18.90 -22.86
C LYS A 238 3.36 -17.91 -21.70
N ASP A 239 4.09 -16.79 -21.68
CA ASP A 239 3.93 -15.73 -20.69
C ASP A 239 3.27 -14.50 -21.34
N ALA A 240 2.05 -14.21 -20.91
CA ALA A 240 1.26 -13.08 -21.43
C ALA A 240 1.92 -11.71 -21.18
N GLY A 241 2.84 -11.61 -20.20
CA GLY A 241 3.64 -10.41 -19.94
C GLY A 241 4.94 -10.34 -20.75
N SER A 242 5.32 -11.39 -21.49
CA SER A 242 6.59 -11.41 -22.22
C SER A 242 6.57 -10.47 -23.42
N VAL A 243 7.66 -9.74 -23.63
CA VAL A 243 7.78 -8.75 -24.70
C VAL A 243 8.74 -9.23 -25.79
N ARG A 244 8.27 -9.22 -27.04
CA ARG A 244 9.09 -9.60 -28.20
C ARG A 244 10.03 -8.46 -28.61
N ARG A 245 11.33 -8.66 -28.40
CA ARG A 245 12.38 -7.73 -28.83
C ARG A 245 13.72 -8.41 -29.10
N ALA A 246 14.57 -7.68 -29.81
CA ALA A 246 15.99 -8.02 -29.93
C ALA A 246 16.67 -7.90 -28.56
N ILE A 247 17.52 -8.88 -28.25
CA ILE A 247 18.30 -8.93 -27.02
C ILE A 247 19.71 -8.43 -27.35
N PRO A 248 20.20 -7.35 -26.72
CA PRO A 248 21.56 -6.89 -26.94
C PRO A 248 22.57 -7.85 -26.31
N SER A 249 23.84 -7.71 -26.69
CA SER A 249 24.95 -8.36 -25.99
C SER A 249 25.21 -7.65 -24.67
N TYR A 250 24.80 -8.25 -23.55
CA TYR A 250 24.99 -7.60 -22.24
C TYR A 250 26.45 -7.54 -21.82
N ARG A 251 27.28 -8.48 -22.29
CA ARG A 251 28.71 -8.53 -21.99
C ARG A 251 29.47 -7.38 -22.66
N GLU A 252 29.07 -6.96 -23.86
CA GLU A 252 29.69 -5.83 -24.57
C GLU A 252 29.49 -4.48 -23.86
N ALA A 253 28.47 -4.37 -22.99
CA ALA A 253 28.26 -3.19 -22.16
C ALA A 253 29.27 -3.08 -21.00
N LEU A 254 29.92 -4.19 -20.64
CA LEU A 254 30.89 -4.24 -19.54
C LEU A 254 32.24 -3.63 -19.97
N GLY A 255 33.03 -3.21 -18.98
CA GLY A 255 34.37 -2.65 -19.18
C GLY A 255 34.44 -1.22 -19.74
N GLN A 256 33.32 -0.64 -20.17
CA GLN A 256 33.25 0.75 -20.64
C GLN A 256 33.38 1.74 -19.46
N ASP A 257 33.96 2.93 -19.71
CA ASP A 257 33.99 4.01 -18.71
C ASP A 257 32.61 4.63 -18.47
N LEU A 258 32.46 5.60 -17.56
CA LEU A 258 31.16 6.26 -17.32
C LEU A 258 31.07 7.69 -17.87
N ARG A 259 32.02 8.11 -18.72
CA ARG A 259 32.09 9.48 -19.23
C ARG A 259 30.84 9.83 -20.04
N GLY A 260 30.21 10.93 -19.67
CA GLY A 260 29.04 11.47 -20.36
C GLY A 260 27.69 10.84 -19.98
N LEU A 261 27.68 9.78 -19.16
CA LEU A 261 26.44 9.23 -18.62
C LEU A 261 25.81 10.20 -17.61
N LYS A 262 24.53 10.48 -17.77
CA LYS A 262 23.74 11.32 -16.86
C LYS A 262 22.96 10.42 -15.91
N ILE A 263 23.27 10.50 -14.62
CA ILE A 263 22.64 9.67 -13.59
C ILE A 263 21.85 10.56 -12.62
N GLY A 264 20.56 10.28 -12.51
CA GLY A 264 19.68 10.94 -11.55
C GLY A 264 19.85 10.38 -10.14
N VAL A 265 20.09 11.21 -9.14
CA VAL A 265 20.25 10.77 -7.75
C VAL A 265 18.94 11.01 -7.00
N LEU A 266 18.29 9.92 -6.57
CA LEU A 266 17.00 9.96 -5.88
C LEU A 266 17.20 10.10 -4.37
N ARG A 267 17.93 11.16 -3.97
CA ARG A 267 18.39 11.42 -2.61
C ARG A 267 17.26 11.45 -1.58
N HIS A 268 16.11 12.00 -1.96
CA HIS A 268 14.92 12.08 -1.11
C HIS A 268 14.43 10.71 -0.61
N HIS A 269 14.70 9.60 -1.31
CA HIS A 269 14.27 8.27 -0.86
C HIS A 269 14.86 7.87 0.50
N TRP A 270 16.15 8.15 0.74
CA TRP A 270 16.83 7.75 1.98
C TRP A 270 17.10 8.92 2.94
N GLU A 271 16.85 10.15 2.53
CA GLU A 271 16.95 11.33 3.41
C GLU A 271 15.59 11.80 3.93
N LYS A 272 14.51 11.65 3.15
CA LYS A 272 13.19 12.20 3.46
C LYS A 272 12.12 11.12 3.61
N ASP A 273 11.95 10.27 2.61
CA ASP A 273 10.87 9.28 2.59
C ASP A 273 11.07 8.19 3.64
N ILE A 274 12.27 7.59 3.65
CA ILE A 274 12.68 6.59 4.62
C ILE A 274 14.07 6.98 5.13
N PRO A 275 14.16 7.85 6.15
CA PRO A 275 15.44 8.33 6.68
C PRO A 275 16.36 7.17 7.07
N ALA A 276 17.48 7.05 6.37
CA ALA A 276 18.43 5.98 6.59
C ALA A 276 19.39 6.29 7.75
N SER A 277 20.07 5.25 8.24
CA SER A 277 21.14 5.39 9.22
C SER A 277 22.32 6.17 8.65
N ASP A 278 23.16 6.72 9.52
CA ASP A 278 24.34 7.46 9.08
C ASP A 278 25.35 6.60 8.33
N ASP A 279 25.42 5.29 8.64
CA ASP A 279 26.24 4.35 7.89
C ASP A 279 25.77 4.21 6.44
N VAL A 280 24.46 4.13 6.20
CA VAL A 280 23.90 4.11 4.85
C VAL A 280 24.17 5.43 4.12
N LYS A 281 23.99 6.58 4.79
CA LYS A 281 24.28 7.89 4.19
C LYS A 281 25.74 8.00 3.76
N LYS A 282 26.69 7.65 4.65
CA LYS A 282 28.12 7.65 4.36
C LYS A 282 28.47 6.70 3.21
N ALA A 283 27.90 5.50 3.20
CA ALA A 283 28.11 4.53 2.12
C ALA A 283 27.56 5.03 0.77
N MET A 284 26.40 5.69 0.78
CA MET A 284 25.83 6.32 -0.42
C MET A 284 26.70 7.48 -0.91
N ASP A 285 27.14 8.38 -0.04
CA ASP A 285 28.00 9.50 -0.46
C ASP A 285 29.33 8.99 -1.04
N ALA A 286 29.96 8.00 -0.39
CA ALA A 286 31.16 7.36 -0.92
C ALA A 286 30.91 6.67 -2.28
N ALA A 287 29.75 6.04 -2.45
CA ALA A 287 29.40 5.40 -3.71
C ALA A 287 29.18 6.41 -4.85
N LEU A 288 28.49 7.52 -4.56
CA LEU A 288 28.30 8.60 -5.52
C LEU A 288 29.64 9.25 -5.91
N ASP A 289 30.58 9.39 -4.98
CA ASP A 289 31.92 9.90 -5.27
C ASP A 289 32.76 8.96 -6.15
N VAL A 290 32.62 7.64 -5.98
CA VAL A 290 33.20 6.66 -6.90
C VAL A 290 32.62 6.85 -8.31
N LEU A 291 31.29 6.93 -8.45
CA LEU A 291 30.65 7.12 -9.76
C LEU A 291 31.09 8.42 -10.45
N ARG A 292 31.23 9.53 -9.71
CA ARG A 292 31.77 10.80 -10.24
C ARG A 292 33.21 10.65 -10.74
N ARG A 293 34.08 10.01 -9.95
CA ARG A 293 35.49 9.78 -10.32
C ARG A 293 35.63 8.89 -11.57
N LEU A 294 34.68 7.99 -11.79
CA LEU A 294 34.59 7.16 -12.99
C LEU A 294 34.03 7.90 -14.23
N GLY A 295 33.63 9.17 -14.08
CA GLY A 295 33.23 10.07 -15.17
C GLY A 295 31.74 10.32 -15.32
N ALA A 296 30.89 9.77 -14.43
CA ALA A 296 29.44 9.98 -14.49
C ALA A 296 29.05 11.40 -14.05
N GLN A 297 28.04 11.96 -14.72
CA GLN A 297 27.42 13.23 -14.35
C GLN A 297 26.22 12.96 -13.43
N LEU A 298 26.35 13.30 -12.16
CA LEU A 298 25.31 13.07 -11.15
C LEU A 298 24.48 14.34 -10.94
N THR A 299 23.15 14.22 -10.94
CA THR A 299 22.25 15.32 -10.61
C THR A 299 21.10 14.82 -9.76
N ASP A 300 20.83 15.50 -8.64
CA ASP A 300 19.70 15.16 -7.79
C ASP A 300 18.38 15.34 -8.56
N CYS A 301 17.50 14.35 -8.46
CA CYS A 301 16.20 14.37 -9.09
C CYS A 301 15.13 13.79 -8.15
N HIS A 302 13.88 14.00 -8.53
CA HIS A 302 12.73 13.59 -7.73
C HIS A 302 11.78 12.77 -8.58
N VAL A 303 11.25 11.73 -7.96
CA VAL A 303 10.06 11.01 -8.40
C VAL A 303 9.00 11.19 -7.31
N ARG A 304 7.88 10.48 -7.40
CA ARG A 304 6.90 10.51 -6.32
C ARG A 304 7.47 9.94 -5.01
N PRO A 305 6.93 10.33 -3.85
CA PRO A 305 7.30 9.70 -2.60
C PRO A 305 7.06 8.19 -2.63
N LEU A 306 7.94 7.41 -2.00
CA LEU A 306 7.86 5.94 -1.94
C LEU A 306 6.52 5.41 -1.42
N ALA A 307 5.87 6.16 -0.53
CA ALA A 307 4.53 5.85 -0.02
C ALA A 307 3.48 5.72 -1.14
N SER A 308 3.55 6.57 -2.18
CA SER A 308 2.60 6.49 -3.29
C SER A 308 2.73 5.19 -4.09
N TYR A 309 3.97 4.78 -4.38
CA TYR A 309 4.22 3.50 -5.05
C TYR A 309 3.84 2.31 -4.16
N PHE A 310 4.07 2.42 -2.85
CA PHE A 310 3.69 1.41 -1.87
C PHE A 310 2.17 1.17 -1.88
N ASP A 311 1.36 2.24 -1.82
CA ASP A 311 -0.10 2.12 -1.82
C ASP A 311 -0.61 1.37 -3.06
N VAL A 312 -0.10 1.75 -4.25
CA VAL A 312 -0.43 1.10 -5.52
C VAL A 312 0.00 -0.36 -5.53
N LYS A 313 1.24 -0.65 -5.09
CA LYS A 313 1.76 -2.02 -5.03
C LYS A 313 0.90 -2.88 -4.13
N ILE A 314 0.55 -2.40 -2.94
CA ILE A 314 -0.18 -3.19 -1.94
C ILE A 314 -1.55 -3.56 -2.47
N ILE A 315 -2.32 -2.59 -2.97
CA ILE A 315 -3.68 -2.86 -3.46
C ILE A 315 -3.65 -3.86 -4.62
N ILE A 316 -2.75 -3.70 -5.59
CA ILE A 316 -2.68 -4.60 -6.75
C ILE A 316 -2.12 -5.97 -6.36
N ALA A 317 -0.91 -6.03 -5.78
CA ALA A 317 -0.22 -7.29 -5.52
C ALA A 317 -0.97 -8.16 -4.51
N GLU A 318 -1.52 -7.56 -3.44
CA GLU A 318 -2.22 -8.34 -2.41
C GLU A 318 -3.59 -8.84 -2.90
N SER A 319 -4.26 -8.10 -3.79
CA SER A 319 -5.47 -8.58 -4.48
C SER A 319 -5.15 -9.74 -5.42
N GLU A 320 -4.02 -9.66 -6.15
CA GLU A 320 -3.60 -10.70 -7.09
C GLU A 320 -3.15 -11.97 -6.38
N ILE A 321 -2.30 -11.89 -5.36
CA ILE A 321 -1.85 -13.08 -4.63
C ILE A 321 -3.01 -13.78 -3.91
N PHE A 322 -3.97 -13.02 -3.39
CA PHE A 322 -5.20 -13.57 -2.86
C PHE A 322 -5.95 -14.36 -3.92
N SER A 323 -6.13 -13.78 -5.11
CA SER A 323 -6.79 -14.44 -6.24
C SER A 323 -6.08 -15.74 -6.65
N VAL A 324 -4.74 -15.73 -6.73
CA VAL A 324 -3.92 -16.91 -7.05
C VAL A 324 -4.19 -18.05 -6.06
N HIS A 325 -4.23 -17.74 -4.77
CA HIS A 325 -4.30 -18.76 -3.71
C HIS A 325 -5.69 -18.99 -3.12
N GLN A 326 -6.73 -18.27 -3.58
CA GLN A 326 -8.07 -18.28 -2.99
C GLN A 326 -8.63 -19.69 -2.81
N LYS A 327 -8.52 -20.55 -3.83
CA LYS A 327 -9.03 -21.93 -3.77
C LYS A 327 -8.42 -22.71 -2.60
N ASN A 328 -7.12 -22.58 -2.39
CA ASN A 328 -6.40 -23.25 -1.32
C ASN A 328 -6.65 -22.57 0.03
N LEU A 329 -6.76 -21.24 0.08
CA LEU A 329 -7.14 -20.50 1.30
C LEU A 329 -8.54 -20.90 1.80
N ILE A 330 -9.45 -21.25 0.89
CA ILE A 330 -10.77 -21.80 1.25
C ILE A 330 -10.66 -23.25 1.73
N ALA A 331 -10.00 -24.11 0.95
CA ALA A 331 -10.02 -25.55 1.18
C ALA A 331 -9.11 -25.99 2.34
N ARG A 332 -7.98 -25.30 2.54
CA ARG A 332 -6.89 -25.71 3.42
C ARG A 332 -6.11 -24.52 4.02
N PRO A 333 -6.78 -23.56 4.69
CA PRO A 333 -6.14 -22.34 5.22
C PRO A 333 -5.02 -22.60 6.22
N LYS A 334 -5.10 -23.70 6.98
CA LYS A 334 -4.11 -24.06 8.01
C LYS A 334 -2.79 -24.59 7.45
N ASP A 335 -2.75 -24.91 6.16
CA ASP A 335 -1.51 -25.32 5.51
C ASP A 335 -0.64 -24.13 5.10
N PHE A 336 -1.20 -22.93 5.04
CA PHE A 336 -0.41 -21.72 4.89
C PHE A 336 0.30 -21.39 6.20
N GLY A 337 1.48 -20.80 6.12
CA GLY A 337 2.16 -20.23 7.27
C GLY A 337 1.34 -19.07 7.87
N ALA A 338 1.46 -18.87 9.18
CA ALA A 338 0.76 -17.80 9.86
C ALA A 338 1.14 -16.41 9.32
N ASP A 339 2.42 -16.20 8.99
CA ASP A 339 2.88 -14.93 8.41
C ASP A 339 2.25 -14.66 7.03
N PHE A 340 2.14 -15.68 6.16
CA PHE A 340 1.45 -15.55 4.87
C PHE A 340 -0.01 -15.16 5.07
N ARG A 341 -0.74 -15.84 5.97
CA ARG A 341 -2.14 -15.49 6.29
C ARG A 341 -2.27 -14.05 6.77
N SER A 342 -1.37 -13.57 7.63
CA SER A 342 -1.42 -12.19 8.15
C SER A 342 -1.30 -11.11 7.09
N ARG A 343 -0.61 -11.39 5.98
CA ARG A 343 -0.47 -10.45 4.87
C ARG A 343 -1.50 -10.66 3.76
N VAL A 344 -2.01 -11.87 3.59
CA VAL A 344 -2.97 -12.14 2.50
C VAL A 344 -4.41 -11.97 2.97
N LEU A 345 -4.77 -12.31 4.21
CA LEU A 345 -6.17 -12.19 4.67
C LEU A 345 -6.74 -10.76 4.55
N PRO A 346 -6.01 -9.68 4.92
CA PRO A 346 -6.55 -8.32 4.77
C PRO A 346 -6.88 -7.90 3.34
N SER A 347 -6.38 -8.61 2.32
CA SER A 347 -6.72 -8.33 0.91
C SER A 347 -8.21 -8.51 0.60
N VAL A 348 -8.96 -9.30 1.38
CA VAL A 348 -10.41 -9.46 1.20
C VAL A 348 -11.19 -8.16 1.43
N LEU A 349 -10.52 -7.15 2.00
CA LEU A 349 -11.04 -5.82 2.24
C LEU A 349 -10.89 -4.90 1.03
N PHE A 350 -10.03 -5.24 0.07
CA PHE A 350 -9.89 -4.47 -1.17
C PHE A 350 -11.03 -4.78 -2.13
N THR A 351 -11.55 -3.72 -2.76
CA THR A 351 -12.68 -3.83 -3.66
C THR A 351 -12.24 -3.76 -5.12
N ALA A 352 -13.15 -4.13 -6.02
CA ALA A 352 -12.91 -4.00 -7.45
C ALA A 352 -12.61 -2.55 -7.85
N ASN A 353 -13.23 -1.56 -7.20
CA ASN A 353 -12.92 -0.16 -7.46
C ASN A 353 -11.49 0.18 -7.01
N ASP A 354 -11.06 -0.24 -5.82
CA ASP A 354 -9.70 0.03 -5.32
C ASP A 354 -8.66 -0.52 -6.28
N TYR A 355 -8.83 -1.76 -6.73
CA TYR A 355 -7.97 -2.40 -7.73
C TYR A 355 -7.94 -1.62 -9.06
N VAL A 356 -9.09 -1.18 -9.56
CA VAL A 356 -9.17 -0.37 -10.79
C VAL A 356 -8.49 0.98 -10.61
N GLN A 357 -8.69 1.67 -9.49
CA GLN A 357 -8.03 2.96 -9.21
C GLN A 357 -6.53 2.79 -9.09
N ALA A 358 -6.06 1.79 -8.34
CA ALA A 358 -4.65 1.46 -8.24
C ALA A 358 -4.05 1.13 -9.60
N THR A 359 -4.76 0.39 -10.46
CA THR A 359 -4.30 0.07 -11.84
C THR A 359 -4.22 1.33 -12.72
N ARG A 360 -5.17 2.26 -12.59
CA ARG A 360 -5.11 3.56 -13.30
C ARG A 360 -3.91 4.38 -12.81
N GLU A 361 -3.67 4.38 -11.52
CA GLU A 361 -2.58 5.14 -10.91
C GLU A 361 -1.21 4.56 -11.22
N HIS A 362 -1.08 3.23 -11.21
CA HIS A 362 0.06 2.48 -11.72
C HIS A 362 0.46 2.95 -13.13
N ARG A 363 -0.50 3.05 -14.06
CA ARG A 363 -0.23 3.53 -15.44
C ARG A 363 0.24 4.98 -15.46
N ARG A 364 -0.33 5.86 -14.64
CA ARG A 364 0.10 7.27 -14.54
C ARG A 364 1.54 7.37 -14.02
N MET A 365 1.88 6.60 -13.01
CA MET A 365 3.23 6.54 -12.46
C MET A 365 4.26 6.11 -13.51
N MET A 366 3.91 5.18 -14.40
CA MET A 366 4.79 4.81 -15.52
C MET A 366 5.01 5.97 -16.50
N VAL A 367 3.93 6.66 -16.91
CA VAL A 367 4.00 7.80 -17.85
C VAL A 367 4.82 8.95 -17.28
N GLU A 368 4.71 9.23 -15.98
CA GLU A 368 5.46 10.31 -15.32
C GLU A 368 6.97 10.09 -15.29
N MET A 369 7.43 8.86 -15.50
CA MET A 369 8.87 8.58 -15.63
C MET A 369 9.41 8.94 -17.02
N GLU A 370 8.57 9.04 -18.05
CA GLU A 370 9.01 9.27 -19.44
C GLU A 370 9.87 10.53 -19.61
N PRO A 371 9.49 11.71 -19.06
CA PRO A 371 10.32 12.92 -19.17
C PRO A 371 11.66 12.82 -18.40
N LEU A 372 11.75 11.92 -17.41
CA LEU A 372 12.99 11.67 -16.69
C LEU A 372 13.93 10.78 -17.51
N TYR A 373 13.39 9.84 -18.28
CA TYR A 373 14.18 9.02 -19.19
C TYR A 373 14.84 9.85 -20.27
N GLU A 374 14.25 10.96 -20.72
CA GLU A 374 14.90 11.88 -21.67
C GLU A 374 16.12 12.59 -21.05
N LYS A 375 16.11 12.79 -19.72
CA LYS A 375 17.14 13.56 -18.99
C LYS A 375 18.27 12.70 -18.45
N PHE A 376 17.94 11.47 -18.02
CA PHE A 376 18.85 10.59 -17.29
C PHE A 376 18.92 9.21 -17.93
N ASP A 377 20.13 8.67 -18.04
CA ASP A 377 20.42 7.34 -18.57
C ASP A 377 20.15 6.24 -17.55
N ALA A 378 20.29 6.57 -16.26
CA ALA A 378 19.97 5.72 -15.12
C ALA A 378 19.68 6.58 -13.89
N PHE A 379 19.21 5.94 -12.83
CA PHE A 379 19.03 6.55 -11.52
C PHE A 379 19.78 5.75 -10.46
N VAL A 380 20.16 6.42 -9.37
CA VAL A 380 20.79 5.78 -8.21
C VAL A 380 19.97 6.11 -6.96
N THR A 381 19.73 5.09 -6.15
CA THR A 381 19.10 5.22 -4.83
C THR A 381 19.66 4.23 -3.83
N ALA A 382 19.39 4.42 -2.54
CA ALA A 382 19.85 3.52 -1.50
C ALA A 382 19.20 2.14 -1.62
N GLY A 383 19.96 1.09 -1.29
CA GLY A 383 19.44 -0.24 -0.97
C GLY A 383 19.00 -0.32 0.50
N MET A 384 18.92 -1.54 1.02
CA MET A 384 18.63 -1.74 2.44
C MET A 384 19.88 -1.44 3.30
N GLY A 385 19.64 -1.01 4.54
CA GLY A 385 20.68 -0.94 5.56
C GLY A 385 21.11 -2.33 6.06
N GLU A 386 21.80 -2.37 7.20
CA GLU A 386 22.22 -3.63 7.80
C GLU A 386 21.03 -4.58 8.03
N ALA A 387 21.26 -5.88 7.81
CA ALA A 387 20.23 -6.89 8.00
C ALA A 387 19.69 -6.82 9.44
N PRO A 388 18.36 -6.79 9.66
CA PRO A 388 17.78 -6.85 10.99
C PRO A 388 17.86 -8.27 11.58
N ARG A 389 17.71 -8.40 12.89
CA ARG A 389 17.63 -9.72 13.54
C ARG A 389 16.32 -10.41 13.13
N LEU A 390 16.35 -11.74 13.05
CA LEU A 390 15.14 -12.54 12.79
C LEU A 390 14.05 -12.29 13.85
N THR A 391 14.46 -12.05 15.11
CA THR A 391 13.57 -11.75 16.24
C THR A 391 12.84 -10.42 16.13
N ASP A 392 13.35 -9.49 15.31
CA ASP A 392 12.82 -8.13 15.18
C ASP A 392 11.77 -8.05 14.06
N TYR A 393 11.63 -9.11 13.26
CA TYR A 393 10.64 -9.19 12.21
C TYR A 393 9.22 -9.14 12.79
N ARG A 394 8.35 -8.35 12.16
CA ARG A 394 6.93 -8.26 12.49
C ARG A 394 6.12 -8.28 11.20
N SER A 395 5.14 -9.18 11.11
CA SER A 395 4.29 -9.32 9.93
C SER A 395 3.54 -8.04 9.59
N VAL A 396 3.00 -7.38 10.62
CA VAL A 396 2.24 -6.13 10.48
C VAL A 396 3.04 -4.98 9.88
N SER A 397 4.38 -4.97 10.04
CA SER A 397 5.24 -3.92 9.46
C SER A 397 5.10 -3.83 7.95
N PHE A 398 4.72 -4.93 7.29
CA PHE A 398 4.40 -4.98 5.87
C PHE A 398 3.31 -3.98 5.45
N TRP A 399 2.34 -3.75 6.33
CA TRP A 399 1.21 -2.84 6.09
C TRP A 399 1.47 -1.40 6.51
N GLN A 400 2.48 -1.19 7.36
CA GLN A 400 2.69 0.08 8.06
C GLN A 400 3.66 1.01 7.34
N LYS A 401 4.64 0.47 6.62
CA LYS A 401 5.79 1.25 6.14
C LYS A 401 6.09 0.99 4.67
N PRO A 402 6.37 2.04 3.88
CA PRO A 402 6.87 1.87 2.52
C PRO A 402 8.26 1.22 2.53
N SER A 403 8.67 0.73 1.36
CA SER A 403 9.98 0.11 1.13
C SER A 403 10.74 0.85 0.04
N LEU A 404 12.06 1.00 0.23
CA LEU A 404 13.01 1.52 -0.76
C LEU A 404 13.03 0.70 -2.06
N LEU A 405 12.48 -0.51 -2.04
CA LEU A 405 12.53 -1.45 -3.16
C LEU A 405 11.25 -1.44 -4.00
N THR A 406 10.14 -0.87 -3.54
CA THR A 406 8.83 -1.09 -4.18
C THR A 406 8.64 -0.34 -5.50
N ALA A 407 9.14 0.90 -5.60
CA ALA A 407 8.83 1.79 -6.71
C ALA A 407 9.11 1.18 -8.09
N TRP A 408 10.19 0.42 -8.22
CA TRP A 408 10.68 -0.05 -9.51
C TRP A 408 9.96 -1.28 -10.04
N ASN A 409 9.30 -2.06 -9.17
CA ASN A 409 8.34 -3.06 -9.61
C ASN A 409 7.11 -2.37 -10.21
N VAL A 410 6.63 -1.30 -9.55
CA VAL A 410 5.45 -0.53 -9.98
C VAL A 410 5.72 0.17 -11.30
N THR A 411 6.93 0.67 -11.55
CA THR A 411 7.26 1.30 -12.84
C THR A 411 7.84 0.33 -13.87
N SER A 412 7.90 -0.97 -13.55
CA SER A 412 8.40 -2.04 -14.44
C SER A 412 9.84 -1.84 -14.92
N GLN A 413 10.68 -1.11 -14.17
CA GLN A 413 12.05 -0.77 -14.57
C GLN A 413 13.05 -1.86 -14.17
N PRO A 414 14.17 -2.04 -14.91
CA PRO A 414 15.24 -2.90 -14.46
C PRO A 414 16.04 -2.24 -13.34
N VAL A 415 16.51 -3.04 -12.38
CA VAL A 415 17.29 -2.58 -11.23
C VAL A 415 18.40 -3.56 -10.92
N LEU A 416 19.61 -3.03 -10.80
CA LEU A 416 20.78 -3.75 -10.32
C LEU A 416 21.05 -3.33 -8.87
N GLN A 417 21.03 -4.30 -7.97
CA GLN A 417 21.42 -4.15 -6.57
C GLN A 417 22.84 -4.66 -6.39
N LEU A 418 23.68 -3.85 -5.73
CA LEU A 418 25.07 -4.19 -5.45
C LEU A 418 25.49 -3.69 -4.06
N PRO A 419 26.47 -4.34 -3.42
CA PRO A 419 27.00 -3.89 -2.14
C PRO A 419 27.79 -2.59 -2.31
N ASN A 420 27.61 -1.64 -1.38
CA ASN A 420 28.31 -0.35 -1.39
C ASN A 420 29.04 -0.02 -0.08
N GLY A 421 29.03 -0.94 0.88
CA GLY A 421 29.64 -0.74 2.18
C GLY A 421 29.27 -1.80 3.19
N PHE A 422 29.75 -1.59 4.42
CA PHE A 422 29.38 -2.35 5.61
C PHE A 422 29.04 -1.35 6.72
N GLY A 423 28.01 -1.66 7.51
CA GLY A 423 27.64 -0.83 8.67
C GLY A 423 28.51 -1.12 9.88
N GLY A 424 28.24 -0.38 10.97
CA GLY A 424 28.99 -0.50 12.23
C GLY A 424 28.92 -1.88 12.87
N ASN A 425 27.91 -2.71 12.56
CA ASN A 425 27.80 -4.09 13.05
C ASN A 425 28.48 -5.12 12.13
N GLY A 426 29.20 -4.66 11.09
CA GLY A 426 29.90 -5.52 10.15
C GLY A 426 28.96 -6.25 9.18
N LEU A 427 27.74 -5.77 8.98
CA LEU A 427 26.79 -6.33 8.01
C LEU A 427 26.79 -5.52 6.70
N PRO A 428 26.51 -6.16 5.55
CA PRO A 428 26.50 -5.47 4.27
C PRO A 428 25.46 -4.34 4.18
N LEU A 429 25.81 -3.31 3.41
CA LEU A 429 24.93 -2.23 2.96
C LEU A 429 24.79 -2.31 1.43
N GLY A 430 23.71 -1.76 0.88
CA GLY A 430 23.43 -1.83 -0.55
C GLY A 430 23.12 -0.50 -1.23
N MET A 431 23.32 -0.48 -2.54
CA MET A 431 22.90 0.57 -3.48
C MET A 431 22.08 -0.04 -4.63
N GLN A 432 21.11 0.70 -5.13
CA GLN A 432 20.32 0.37 -6.32
C GLN A 432 20.71 1.28 -7.49
N ILE A 433 20.99 0.68 -8.65
CA ILE A 433 21.09 1.35 -9.94
C ILE A 433 19.86 0.98 -10.77
N VAL A 434 19.02 1.96 -11.06
CA VAL A 434 17.74 1.81 -11.74
C VAL A 434 17.87 2.26 -13.19
N GLY A 435 17.47 1.42 -14.13
CA GLY A 435 17.57 1.72 -15.56
C GLY A 435 16.27 2.30 -16.12
N ARG A 436 16.36 2.82 -17.34
CA ARG A 436 15.18 2.96 -18.20
C ARG A 436 14.60 1.58 -18.50
N PRO A 437 13.31 1.44 -18.88
CA PRO A 437 12.79 0.19 -19.40
C PRO A 437 13.71 -0.36 -20.50
N PHE A 438 14.15 -1.60 -20.34
CA PHE A 438 15.06 -2.31 -21.25
C PHE A 438 16.48 -1.71 -21.33
N GLY A 439 16.86 -0.97 -20.28
CA GLY A 439 18.18 -0.36 -20.08
C GLY A 439 19.16 -1.23 -19.28
N GLU A 440 19.03 -2.57 -19.30
CA GLU A 440 19.90 -3.47 -18.54
C GLU A 440 21.37 -3.29 -18.90
N ALA A 441 21.69 -3.08 -20.18
CA ALA A 441 23.06 -2.81 -20.62
C ALA A 441 23.67 -1.60 -19.90
N THR A 442 22.89 -0.52 -19.71
CA THR A 442 23.34 0.69 -19.03
C THR A 442 23.59 0.44 -17.54
N ILE A 443 22.67 -0.20 -16.83
CA ILE A 443 22.86 -0.45 -15.39
C ILE A 443 23.97 -1.48 -15.13
N LEU A 444 24.15 -2.47 -16.01
CA LEU A 444 25.26 -3.42 -15.95
C LEU A 444 26.60 -2.72 -16.20
N ARG A 445 26.68 -1.80 -17.18
CA ARG A 445 27.87 -0.95 -17.39
C ARG A 445 28.23 -0.17 -16.14
N ILE A 446 27.27 0.55 -15.56
CA ILE A 446 27.49 1.37 -14.35
C ILE A 446 27.90 0.47 -13.17
N GLY A 447 27.16 -0.61 -12.93
CA GLY A 447 27.42 -1.54 -11.84
C GLY A 447 28.80 -2.18 -11.94
N HIS A 448 29.20 -2.65 -13.12
CA HIS A 448 30.51 -3.28 -13.32
C HIS A 448 31.66 -2.28 -13.18
N ALA A 449 31.50 -1.04 -13.66
CA ALA A 449 32.51 0.01 -13.44
C ALA A 449 32.66 0.33 -11.95
N TYR A 450 31.56 0.41 -11.20
CA TYR A 450 31.57 0.60 -9.75
C TYR A 450 32.21 -0.59 -9.01
N GLU A 451 31.82 -1.80 -9.37
CA GLU A 451 32.34 -3.05 -8.80
C GLU A 451 33.86 -3.14 -8.96
N ARG A 452 34.40 -2.80 -10.13
CA ARG A 452 35.85 -2.79 -10.38
C ARG A 452 36.62 -1.71 -9.64
N ALA A 453 35.94 -0.64 -9.22
CA ALA A 453 36.54 0.46 -8.47
C ALA A 453 36.44 0.26 -6.95
N THR A 454 35.85 -0.85 -6.49
CA THR A 454 35.62 -1.17 -5.08
C THR A 454 35.96 -2.63 -4.79
N ASP A 455 35.92 -3.03 -3.53
CA ASP A 455 36.29 -4.37 -3.06
C ASP A 455 35.16 -5.09 -2.31
N TRP A 456 33.95 -4.50 -2.28
CA TRP A 456 32.83 -5.02 -1.48
C TRP A 456 32.44 -6.44 -1.87
N HIS A 457 32.41 -6.74 -3.18
CA HIS A 457 32.10 -8.05 -3.75
C HIS A 457 33.15 -9.14 -3.43
N ALA A 458 34.38 -8.74 -3.05
CA ALA A 458 35.47 -9.65 -2.70
C ALA A 458 35.41 -10.09 -1.23
N ARG A 459 34.60 -9.44 -0.38
CA ARG A 459 34.46 -9.82 1.02
C ARG A 459 33.64 -11.11 1.15
N ARG A 460 33.90 -11.86 2.22
CA ARG A 460 33.27 -13.16 2.48
C ARG A 460 32.66 -13.22 3.87
N PRO A 461 31.49 -13.87 4.04
CA PRO A 461 30.91 -14.07 5.34
C PRO A 461 31.81 -14.92 6.25
N PRO A 462 31.94 -14.59 7.55
CA PRO A 462 32.82 -15.30 8.49
C PRO A 462 32.18 -16.60 9.02
N LEU A 463 31.71 -17.48 8.12
CA LEU A 463 31.08 -18.74 8.50
C LEU A 463 32.09 -19.76 9.03
N VAL A 464 31.88 -20.22 10.26
CA VAL A 464 32.62 -21.34 10.86
C VAL A 464 31.97 -22.66 10.43
N ARG A 465 32.78 -23.61 9.95
CA ARG A 465 32.30 -24.93 9.52
C ARG A 465 31.68 -25.69 10.70
N GLY A 466 30.46 -26.19 10.52
CA GLY A 466 29.76 -27.01 11.52
C GLY A 466 29.26 -26.25 12.75
N ALA A 467 29.27 -24.91 12.72
CA ALA A 467 28.68 -24.12 13.79
C ALA A 467 27.17 -24.37 13.87
N ALA A 468 26.64 -24.49 15.08
CA ALA A 468 25.20 -24.48 15.26
C ALA A 468 24.66 -23.07 15.00
N ALA A 469 23.56 -22.96 14.26
CA ALA A 469 22.83 -21.70 14.17
C ALA A 469 22.27 -21.36 15.56
N PRO A 470 22.27 -20.09 15.97
CA PRO A 470 21.73 -19.70 17.27
C PRO A 470 20.22 -19.99 17.30
N ASP A 471 19.74 -20.43 18.46
CA ASP A 471 18.31 -20.55 18.70
C ASP A 471 17.63 -19.19 18.50
N VAL A 472 16.53 -19.21 17.76
CA VAL A 472 15.73 -18.01 17.50
C VAL A 472 14.34 -18.29 18.01
N VAL A 473 13.92 -17.51 19.01
CA VAL A 473 12.52 -17.47 19.41
C VAL A 473 11.74 -16.87 18.24
N PRO A 474 10.77 -17.60 17.65
CA PRO A 474 9.98 -17.06 16.56
C PRO A 474 9.34 -15.73 16.97
N PRO A 475 9.36 -14.71 16.10
CA PRO A 475 8.69 -13.46 16.39
C PRO A 475 7.19 -13.71 16.64
N PRO A 476 6.54 -12.89 17.47
CA PRO A 476 5.13 -13.06 17.75
C PRO A 476 4.32 -12.86 16.46
N LEU A 477 3.33 -13.73 16.24
CA LEU A 477 2.47 -13.71 15.05
C LEU A 477 1.56 -12.48 14.97
N LEU A 478 1.31 -11.87 16.11
CA LEU A 478 0.56 -10.63 16.28
C LEU A 478 1.44 -9.66 17.07
N SER A 479 1.34 -8.37 16.83
CA SER A 479 2.20 -7.33 17.43
C SER A 479 2.07 -7.16 18.95
N GLY A 480 1.12 -7.85 19.61
CA GLY A 480 1.05 -7.91 21.06
C GLY A 480 0.33 -6.70 21.67
N THR A 481 -0.96 -6.62 21.40
CA THR A 481 -2.08 -6.16 22.23
C THR A 481 -3.28 -6.72 21.46
N GLY A 482 -4.35 -7.18 22.12
CA GLY A 482 -5.55 -7.53 21.36
C GLY A 482 -5.87 -6.33 20.48
N VAL A 483 -5.86 -6.49 19.15
CA VAL A 483 -6.20 -5.37 18.28
C VAL A 483 -7.66 -5.06 18.58
N HIS A 484 -7.89 -4.10 19.46
CA HIS A 484 -9.19 -3.63 19.87
C HIS A 484 -9.73 -2.81 18.71
N VAL A 485 -10.07 -3.51 17.64
CA VAL A 485 -10.94 -2.98 16.62
C VAL A 485 -12.37 -3.06 17.11
N ASP A 486 -13.14 -2.03 16.80
CA ASP A 486 -14.54 -1.96 17.18
C ASP A 486 -15.34 -3.11 16.54
N THR A 487 -16.52 -3.39 17.08
CA THR A 487 -17.38 -4.48 16.61
C THR A 487 -17.78 -4.32 15.13
N GLU A 488 -17.83 -3.10 14.60
CA GLU A 488 -18.13 -2.84 13.18
C GLU A 488 -17.01 -3.31 12.27
N THR A 489 -15.78 -2.92 12.59
CA THR A 489 -14.58 -3.40 11.92
C THR A 489 -14.52 -4.91 11.93
N ARG A 490 -14.80 -5.53 13.10
CA ARG A 490 -14.86 -6.99 13.23
C ARG A 490 -15.94 -7.62 12.35
N ASP A 491 -17.16 -7.09 12.41
CA ASP A 491 -18.28 -7.59 11.60
C ASP A 491 -17.99 -7.47 10.10
N LEU A 492 -17.39 -6.37 9.67
CA LEU A 492 -17.03 -6.13 8.27
C LEU A 492 -15.94 -7.10 7.81
N CYS A 493 -14.89 -7.30 8.61
CA CYS A 493 -13.86 -8.30 8.34
C CYS A 493 -14.45 -9.70 8.17
N VAL A 494 -15.34 -10.12 9.08
CA VAL A 494 -16.03 -11.41 9.00
C VAL A 494 -16.91 -11.50 7.75
N LYS A 495 -17.65 -10.43 7.41
CA LYS A 495 -18.50 -10.39 6.21
C LYS A 495 -17.69 -10.45 4.92
N SER A 496 -16.58 -9.73 4.84
CA SER A 496 -15.66 -9.75 3.69
C SER A 496 -15.01 -11.11 3.51
N ALA A 497 -14.52 -11.72 4.60
CA ALA A 497 -14.01 -13.09 4.57
C ALA A 497 -15.07 -14.10 4.12
N LYS A 498 -16.31 -13.98 4.63
CA LYS A 498 -17.43 -14.83 4.22
C LYS A 498 -17.81 -14.65 2.74
N ARG A 499 -17.81 -13.41 2.22
CA ARG A 499 -18.02 -13.12 0.79
C ARG A 499 -16.93 -13.77 -0.06
N ALA A 500 -15.70 -13.78 0.44
CA ALA A 500 -14.56 -14.47 -0.16
C ALA A 500 -14.56 -16.00 0.09
N ARG A 501 -15.59 -16.53 0.76
CA ARG A 501 -15.79 -17.94 1.14
C ARG A 501 -14.76 -18.51 2.11
N LEU A 502 -14.04 -17.65 2.82
CA LEU A 502 -13.10 -18.07 3.86
C LEU A 502 -13.83 -18.43 5.15
N GLN A 503 -13.37 -19.50 5.79
CA GLN A 503 -13.74 -19.84 7.17
C GLN A 503 -12.59 -19.40 8.08
N LEU A 504 -12.84 -18.39 8.91
CA LEU A 504 -11.84 -17.85 9.84
C LEU A 504 -11.93 -18.58 11.17
N ASP A 505 -10.79 -19.04 11.70
CA ASP A 505 -10.63 -19.32 13.12
C ASP A 505 -10.23 -18.03 13.88
N ASP A 506 -10.08 -18.13 15.20
CA ASP A 506 -9.78 -16.97 16.05
C ASP A 506 -8.46 -16.29 15.68
N LEU A 507 -7.43 -17.07 15.31
CA LEU A 507 -6.13 -16.54 14.91
C LEU A 507 -6.23 -15.84 13.55
N MET A 508 -6.88 -16.47 12.58
CA MET A 508 -7.08 -15.87 11.25
C MET A 508 -7.90 -14.58 11.33
N LEU A 509 -8.93 -14.56 12.20
CA LEU A 509 -9.68 -13.35 12.46
C LEU A 509 -8.79 -12.28 13.09
N ALA A 510 -8.01 -12.60 14.14
CA ALA A 510 -7.10 -11.64 14.75
C ALA A 510 -6.08 -11.06 13.75
N GLN A 511 -5.54 -11.90 12.87
CA GLN A 511 -4.64 -11.49 11.79
C GLN A 511 -5.29 -10.55 10.78
N LEU A 512 -6.53 -10.87 10.36
CA LEU A 512 -7.31 -9.99 9.50
C LEU A 512 -7.58 -8.64 10.18
N LEU A 513 -7.98 -8.65 11.46
CA LEU A 513 -8.25 -7.44 12.23
C LEU A 513 -7.00 -6.58 12.44
N GLU A 514 -5.81 -7.17 12.58
CA GLU A 514 -4.56 -6.45 12.69
C GLU A 514 -4.20 -5.71 11.39
N GLY A 515 -4.46 -6.32 10.23
CA GLY A 515 -4.23 -5.70 8.93
C GLY A 515 -5.33 -4.72 8.49
N ALA A 516 -6.56 -4.86 9.00
CA ALA A 516 -7.73 -4.11 8.52
C ALA A 516 -7.60 -2.57 8.59
N PRO A 517 -7.10 -1.96 9.70
CA PRO A 517 -6.93 -0.51 9.77
C PRO A 517 -5.97 0.04 8.70
N TYR A 518 -5.00 -0.78 8.28
CA TYR A 518 -4.06 -0.40 7.24
C TYR A 518 -4.66 -0.61 5.86
N ALA A 519 -5.31 -1.75 5.61
CA ALA A 519 -5.99 -2.02 4.35
C ALA A 519 -7.04 -0.94 4.02
N TRP A 520 -7.85 -0.50 5.00
CA TRP A 520 -8.79 0.62 4.83
C TRP A 520 -8.14 1.99 4.96
N GLY A 521 -7.04 2.10 5.71
CA GLY A 521 -6.27 3.33 5.83
C GLY A 521 -5.71 3.83 4.50
N LEU A 522 -5.59 2.95 3.52
CA LEU A 522 -5.19 3.22 2.13
C LEU A 522 -6.31 3.89 1.30
N THR A 523 -7.55 4.00 1.82
CA THR A 523 -8.72 4.58 1.12
C THR A 523 -9.41 5.77 1.85
N TRP A 524 -8.74 6.42 2.82
CA TRP A 524 -9.21 7.60 3.62
C TRP A 524 -8.49 8.97 3.35
N PRO A 525 -8.01 9.31 2.13
CA PRO A 525 -6.74 10.02 2.02
C PRO A 525 -6.82 11.54 2.20
N VAL A 526 -7.90 12.22 1.79
CA VAL A 526 -7.98 13.70 1.87
C VAL A 526 -8.09 14.20 3.31
N ASN A 527 -9.00 13.63 4.10
CA ASN A 527 -9.16 14.03 5.50
C ASN A 527 -7.99 13.56 6.37
N LYS A 528 -7.40 12.39 6.08
CA LYS A 528 -6.18 11.93 6.75
C LYS A 528 -4.99 12.85 6.47
N GLN A 529 -4.82 13.30 5.23
CA GLN A 529 -3.70 14.17 4.86
C GLN A 529 -3.80 15.56 5.49
N LEU A 530 -5.00 16.10 5.63
CA LEU A 530 -5.19 17.38 6.32
C LEU A 530 -4.98 17.23 7.83
N LEU A 531 -5.46 16.15 8.43
CA LEU A 531 -5.27 15.84 9.85
C LEU A 531 -3.84 15.41 10.21
N GLN A 532 -3.02 15.01 9.23
CA GLN A 532 -1.59 14.74 9.40
C GLN A 532 -0.77 16.02 9.58
N SER A 533 -1.26 17.15 9.07
CA SER A 533 -0.55 18.45 9.12
C SER A 533 -1.24 19.47 10.03
N LEU A 534 -2.52 19.29 10.33
CA LEU A 534 -3.34 20.21 11.10
C LEU A 534 -4.14 19.44 12.15
N SER A 535 -4.16 19.92 13.39
CA SER A 535 -5.12 19.37 14.38
C SER A 535 -6.58 19.55 13.89
N PRO A 536 -7.54 18.75 14.39
CA PRO A 536 -8.94 18.84 13.94
C PRO A 536 -9.53 20.27 14.02
N LEU A 537 -9.28 20.98 15.13
CA LEU A 537 -9.78 22.35 15.30
C LEU A 537 -9.07 23.36 14.38
N TRP A 538 -7.76 23.21 14.18
CA TRP A 538 -7.01 24.03 13.21
C TRP A 538 -7.44 23.77 11.76
N MET A 539 -7.70 22.51 11.39
CA MET A 539 -8.22 22.14 10.07
C MET A 539 -9.58 22.80 9.82
N VAL A 540 -10.50 22.73 10.80
CA VAL A 540 -11.83 23.35 10.69
C VAL A 540 -11.71 24.89 10.60
N ALA A 541 -10.89 25.51 11.44
CA ALA A 541 -10.69 26.96 11.45
C ALA A 541 -10.10 27.48 10.13
N LEU A 542 -9.10 26.78 9.57
CA LEU A 542 -8.50 27.13 8.28
C LEU A 542 -9.46 26.90 7.12
N ARG A 543 -10.26 25.82 7.14
CA ARG A 543 -11.32 25.60 6.15
C ARG A 543 -12.36 26.71 6.17
N ALA A 544 -12.78 27.17 7.36
CA ALA A 544 -13.69 28.29 7.50
C ALA A 544 -13.07 29.58 6.94
N ALA A 545 -11.82 29.90 7.30
CA ALA A 545 -11.14 31.10 6.83
C ALA A 545 -10.99 31.14 5.30
N ILE A 546 -10.56 30.03 4.69
CA ILE A 546 -10.39 29.91 3.24
C ILE A 546 -11.75 29.98 2.54
N ALA A 547 -12.78 29.32 3.09
CA ALA A 547 -14.14 29.39 2.57
C ALA A 547 -14.69 30.82 2.62
N THR A 548 -14.46 31.57 3.71
CA THR A 548 -14.82 32.99 3.83
C THR A 548 -14.23 33.78 2.67
N VAL A 549 -12.92 33.71 2.46
CA VAL A 549 -12.25 34.45 1.38
C VAL A 549 -12.83 34.07 0.02
N ALA A 550 -12.97 32.77 -0.26
CA ALA A 550 -13.51 32.29 -1.53
C ALA A 550 -14.95 32.80 -1.77
N LEU A 551 -15.80 32.75 -0.74
CA LEU A 551 -17.21 33.18 -0.83
C LEU A 551 -17.35 34.69 -1.03
N PHE A 552 -16.55 35.52 -0.35
CA PHE A 552 -16.52 36.96 -0.61
C PHE A 552 -16.04 37.28 -2.02
N VAL A 553 -14.99 36.62 -2.51
CA VAL A 553 -14.52 36.78 -3.89
C VAL A 553 -15.61 36.42 -4.89
N ILE A 554 -16.30 35.29 -4.70
CA ILE A 554 -17.39 34.87 -5.59
C ILE A 554 -18.57 35.85 -5.52
N ALA A 555 -18.96 36.31 -4.32
CA ALA A 555 -20.06 37.25 -4.14
C ALA A 555 -19.77 38.61 -4.81
N ILE A 556 -18.55 39.13 -4.68
CA ILE A 556 -18.10 40.36 -5.35
C ILE A 556 -18.07 40.17 -6.86
N ALA A 557 -17.45 39.09 -7.35
CA ALA A 557 -17.35 38.81 -8.78
C ALA A 557 -18.73 38.69 -9.44
N ARG A 558 -19.73 38.15 -8.72
CA ARG A 558 -21.11 38.04 -9.20
C ARG A 558 -21.96 39.29 -8.96
N ARG A 559 -21.39 40.36 -8.35
CA ARG A 559 -22.10 41.58 -7.93
C ARG A 559 -23.32 41.29 -7.05
N ARG A 560 -23.19 40.34 -6.13
CA ARG A 560 -24.23 39.89 -5.19
C ARG A 560 -23.77 39.93 -3.74
N LEU A 561 -22.80 40.78 -3.41
CA LEU A 561 -22.45 41.00 -2.00
C LEU A 561 -23.43 42.01 -1.39
N VAL A 562 -24.20 41.56 -0.40
CA VAL A 562 -25.19 42.37 0.32
C VAL A 562 -24.82 42.38 1.80
N LEU A 563 -25.02 43.51 2.49
CA LEU A 563 -24.83 43.57 3.94
C LEU A 563 -26.08 43.00 4.64
N PRO A 564 -25.94 42.07 5.60
CA PRO A 564 -27.09 41.49 6.30
C PRO A 564 -27.89 42.58 7.01
N THR A 565 -29.19 42.62 6.81
CA THR A 565 -30.04 43.59 7.51
C THR A 565 -30.27 43.15 8.95
N ARG A 566 -30.85 44.02 9.79
CA ARG A 566 -31.19 43.65 11.17
C ARG A 566 -32.13 42.43 11.25
N ALA A 567 -32.91 42.16 10.21
CA ALA A 567 -33.78 41.00 10.13
C ALA A 567 -33.01 39.70 9.83
N ASP A 568 -31.88 39.78 9.10
CA ASP A 568 -31.05 38.61 8.77
C ASP A 568 -30.09 38.20 9.89
N VAL A 569 -29.82 39.11 10.86
CA VAL A 569 -28.85 38.87 11.95
C VAL A 569 -29.17 37.61 12.78
N PRO A 570 -30.42 37.34 13.22
CA PRO A 570 -30.73 36.13 13.99
C PRO A 570 -30.39 34.83 13.23
N VAL A 571 -30.65 34.81 11.93
CA VAL A 571 -30.37 33.68 11.04
C VAL A 571 -28.86 33.44 10.92
N VAL A 572 -28.10 34.51 10.67
CA VAL A 572 -26.63 34.45 10.58
C VAL A 572 -26.02 33.96 11.90
N LEU A 573 -26.49 34.48 13.03
CA LEU A 573 -26.05 34.06 14.36
C LEU A 573 -26.38 32.60 14.64
N SER A 574 -27.59 32.14 14.30
CA SER A 574 -28.02 30.76 14.51
C SER A 574 -27.19 29.76 13.71
N ILE A 575 -27.02 29.98 12.39
CA ILE A 575 -26.20 29.09 11.54
C ILE A 575 -24.78 29.02 12.06
N THR A 576 -24.22 30.18 12.39
CA THR A 576 -22.84 30.26 12.82
C THR A 576 -22.65 29.55 14.16
N LEU A 577 -23.38 29.97 15.19
CA LEU A 577 -23.13 29.54 16.56
C LEU A 577 -23.56 28.10 16.80
N LEU A 578 -24.71 27.69 16.28
CA LEU A 578 -25.28 26.37 16.57
C LEU A 578 -24.76 25.30 15.62
N HIS A 579 -24.55 25.61 14.34
CA HIS A 579 -24.17 24.63 13.33
C HIS A 579 -22.69 24.71 12.91
N MET A 580 -22.18 25.86 12.48
CA MET A 580 -20.79 25.95 12.01
C MET A 580 -19.77 25.85 13.15
N VAL A 581 -20.11 26.35 14.34
CA VAL A 581 -19.22 26.35 15.52
C VAL A 581 -19.63 25.27 16.52
N GLY A 582 -20.83 25.37 17.10
CA GLY A 582 -21.26 24.51 18.21
C GLY A 582 -21.29 23.03 17.86
N PHE A 583 -21.95 22.66 16.76
CA PHE A 583 -21.96 21.28 16.27
C PHE A 583 -20.54 20.78 15.96
N VAL A 584 -19.74 21.56 15.23
CA VAL A 584 -18.40 21.11 14.82
C VAL A 584 -17.47 20.92 16.01
N VAL A 585 -17.45 21.85 16.97
CA VAL A 585 -16.61 21.75 18.17
C VAL A 585 -17.02 20.55 19.03
N LEU A 586 -18.31 20.41 19.34
CA LEU A 586 -18.79 19.29 20.17
C LEU A 586 -18.64 17.93 19.49
N ALA A 587 -18.81 17.87 18.16
CA ALA A 587 -18.56 16.65 17.40
C ALA A 587 -17.07 16.26 17.44
N ASN A 588 -16.15 17.22 17.29
CA ASN A 588 -14.71 16.93 17.37
C ASN A 588 -14.28 16.53 18.78
N VAL A 589 -14.73 17.25 19.82
CA VAL A 589 -14.47 16.87 21.23
C VAL A 589 -15.02 15.47 21.52
N GLY A 590 -16.20 15.14 21.00
CA GLY A 590 -16.77 13.81 21.15
C GLY A 590 -15.92 12.73 20.50
N LEU A 591 -15.45 12.96 19.27
CA LEU A 591 -14.59 12.04 18.51
C LEU A 591 -13.16 11.90 19.05
N GLU A 592 -12.70 12.81 19.91
CA GLU A 592 -11.45 12.64 20.67
C GLU A 592 -11.62 11.65 21.85
N LEU A 593 -12.85 11.47 22.33
CA LEU A 593 -13.18 10.64 23.48
C LEU A 593 -13.75 9.27 23.10
N VAL A 594 -14.14 9.07 21.84
CA VAL A 594 -14.77 7.82 21.32
C VAL A 594 -14.20 7.45 19.95
N SER A 595 -14.12 6.14 19.65
CA SER A 595 -13.64 5.67 18.35
C SER A 595 -14.52 6.14 17.20
N THR A 596 -13.89 6.71 16.15
CA THR A 596 -14.52 7.13 14.90
C THR A 596 -15.03 5.92 14.11
N GLY A 597 -16.32 5.61 14.25
CA GLY A 597 -17.03 4.54 13.54
C GLY A 597 -18.54 4.74 13.69
N ARG A 598 -19.24 3.79 14.33
CA ARG A 598 -20.68 3.86 14.66
C ARG A 598 -21.12 5.15 15.37
N THR A 599 -20.25 5.71 16.21
CA THR A 599 -20.54 6.90 17.02
C THR A 599 -20.78 8.16 16.19
N VAL A 600 -20.20 8.25 14.99
CA VAL A 600 -20.41 9.40 14.07
C VAL A 600 -21.88 9.48 13.61
N VAL A 601 -22.60 8.36 13.57
CA VAL A 601 -24.01 8.31 13.18
C VAL A 601 -24.90 9.08 14.16
N LEU A 602 -24.48 9.21 15.43
CA LEU A 602 -25.19 10.03 16.42
C LEU A 602 -25.24 11.51 16.05
N ALA A 603 -24.28 12.01 15.26
CA ALA A 603 -24.29 13.40 14.78
C ALA A 603 -25.50 13.67 13.85
N TYR A 604 -26.10 12.62 13.28
CA TYR A 604 -27.22 12.69 12.35
C TYR A 604 -28.57 12.38 13.00
N THR A 605 -28.65 12.25 14.34
CA THR A 605 -29.93 12.05 15.06
C THR A 605 -30.77 13.33 15.17
N THR A 606 -30.54 14.33 14.32
CA THR A 606 -31.25 15.62 14.33
C THR A 606 -32.77 15.50 14.29
N PRO A 607 -33.41 14.52 13.60
CA PRO A 607 -34.89 14.41 13.59
C PRO A 607 -35.51 14.08 14.94
N LEU A 608 -34.77 13.41 15.84
CA LEU A 608 -35.22 13.13 17.21
C LEU A 608 -35.54 14.43 17.96
N TRP A 609 -34.78 15.47 17.67
CA TRP A 609 -34.85 16.78 18.30
C TRP A 609 -35.73 17.75 17.50
N VAL A 610 -35.64 17.73 16.16
CA VAL A 610 -36.39 18.65 15.28
C VAL A 610 -37.89 18.37 15.30
N ALA A 611 -38.33 17.11 15.32
CA ALA A 611 -39.76 16.79 15.27
C ALA A 611 -40.58 17.35 16.47
N PRO A 612 -40.18 17.14 17.75
CA PRO A 612 -40.87 17.76 18.88
C PRO A 612 -40.71 19.28 18.88
N ALA A 613 -39.52 19.80 18.56
CA ALA A 613 -39.27 21.23 18.53
C ALA A 613 -40.09 21.95 17.45
N ALA A 614 -40.22 21.39 16.24
CA ALA A 614 -41.04 21.97 15.16
C ALA A 614 -42.54 21.98 15.52
N ARG A 615 -43.03 21.00 16.28
CA ARG A 615 -44.42 21.03 16.79
C ARG A 615 -44.63 22.15 17.79
N ILE A 616 -43.68 22.32 18.72
CA ILE A 616 -43.80 23.26 19.83
C ILE A 616 -43.60 24.69 19.33
N PHE A 617 -42.54 24.93 18.56
CA PHE A 617 -42.08 26.28 18.19
C PHE A 617 -42.54 26.75 16.81
N LEU A 618 -42.79 25.84 15.86
CA LEU A 618 -43.23 26.19 14.51
C LEU A 618 -44.69 25.82 14.24
N HIS A 619 -45.36 25.25 15.24
CA HIS A 619 -46.72 24.70 15.13
C HIS A 619 -46.89 23.75 13.94
N GLU A 620 -45.81 23.10 13.49
CA GLU A 620 -45.87 22.15 12.38
C GLU A 620 -46.73 20.96 12.79
N ARG A 621 -47.78 20.68 12.02
CA ARG A 621 -48.67 19.55 12.28
C ARG A 621 -47.91 18.24 12.12
N LEU A 622 -47.67 17.55 13.23
CA LEU A 622 -47.21 16.17 13.26
C LEU A 622 -48.38 15.26 12.90
N THR A 623 -48.55 14.99 11.61
CA THR A 623 -49.50 13.96 11.16
C THR A 623 -49.03 12.59 11.69
N PRO A 624 -49.94 11.64 11.94
CA PRO A 624 -49.56 10.29 12.35
C PRO A 624 -48.49 9.68 11.44
N ARG A 625 -48.57 9.94 10.13
CA ARG A 625 -47.56 9.50 9.14
C ARG A 625 -46.16 10.10 9.37
N ARG A 626 -46.07 11.39 9.69
CA ARG A 626 -44.77 12.04 9.98
C ARG A 626 -44.15 11.54 11.27
N VAL A 627 -44.97 11.32 12.30
CA VAL A 627 -44.51 10.73 13.56
C VAL A 627 -43.95 9.34 13.32
N ILE A 628 -44.67 8.51 12.57
CA ILE A 628 -44.20 7.17 12.20
C ILE A 628 -42.92 7.24 11.35
N GLY A 629 -42.83 8.16 10.38
CA GLY A 629 -41.63 8.34 9.55
C GLY A 629 -40.38 8.71 10.34
N VAL A 630 -40.50 9.63 11.31
CA VAL A 630 -39.40 10.01 12.21
C VAL A 630 -38.98 8.84 13.11
N LEU A 631 -39.95 8.13 13.71
CA LEU A 631 -39.67 6.98 14.56
C LEU A 631 -38.96 5.86 13.81
N ILE A 632 -39.41 5.53 12.59
CA ILE A 632 -38.77 4.52 11.73
C ILE A 632 -37.36 4.97 11.33
N GLY A 633 -37.19 6.22 10.91
CA GLY A 633 -35.88 6.75 10.49
C GLY A 633 -34.85 6.78 11.62
N VAL A 634 -35.26 7.22 12.81
CA VAL A 634 -34.41 7.21 14.02
C VAL A 634 -34.11 5.78 14.49
N THR A 635 -35.08 4.87 14.39
CA THR A 635 -34.84 3.44 14.66
C THR A 635 -33.73 2.89 13.75
N GLY A 636 -33.71 3.30 12.48
CA GLY A 636 -32.60 2.97 11.57
C GLY A 636 -31.24 3.47 12.05
N LEU A 637 -31.15 4.69 12.61
CA LEU A 637 -29.92 5.20 13.21
C LEU A 637 -29.53 4.47 14.51
N VAL A 638 -30.50 4.08 15.35
CA VAL A 638 -30.24 3.29 16.56
C VAL A 638 -29.70 1.91 16.20
N VAL A 639 -30.21 1.30 15.12
CA VAL A 639 -29.67 0.05 14.57
C VAL A 639 -28.25 0.22 14.06
N LEU A 640 -27.91 1.36 13.45
CA LEU A 640 -26.53 1.68 13.03
C LEU A 640 -25.59 1.92 14.23
N PHE A 641 -26.07 2.61 15.26
CA PHE A 641 -25.30 2.88 16.48
C PHE A 641 -25.06 1.60 17.31
N ASN A 642 -26.07 0.72 17.37
CA ASN A 642 -26.06 -0.55 18.12
C ASN A 642 -25.73 -0.38 19.62
N PRO A 643 -26.66 0.15 20.43
CA PRO A 643 -26.43 0.43 21.85
C PRO A 643 -26.18 -0.81 22.72
N LEU A 644 -26.48 -2.01 22.22
CA LEU A 644 -26.22 -3.28 22.92
C LEU A 644 -24.75 -3.70 22.84
N ALA A 645 -24.01 -3.18 21.86
CA ALA A 645 -22.57 -3.40 21.73
C ALA A 645 -21.75 -2.26 22.39
N PHE A 646 -22.42 -1.30 23.02
CA PHE A 646 -21.78 -0.14 23.65
C PHE A 646 -21.37 -0.45 25.09
N ASP A 647 -20.12 -0.17 25.44
CA ASP A 647 -19.62 -0.32 26.81
C ASP A 647 -20.06 0.85 27.68
N TRP A 648 -21.20 0.67 28.35
CA TRP A 648 -21.77 1.66 29.28
C TRP A 648 -20.93 1.85 30.56
N GLY A 649 -19.90 1.01 30.78
CA GLY A 649 -18.98 1.12 31.92
C GLY A 649 -17.84 2.14 31.71
N ASP A 650 -17.56 2.54 30.47
CA ASP A 650 -16.52 3.53 30.17
C ASP A 650 -17.08 4.96 30.22
N SER A 651 -16.73 5.68 31.29
CA SER A 651 -17.15 7.07 31.50
C SER A 651 -16.65 8.04 30.42
N ARG A 652 -15.52 7.77 29.77
CA ARG A 652 -15.01 8.57 28.65
C ARG A 652 -15.81 8.32 27.38
N ALA A 653 -16.12 7.05 27.10
CA ALA A 653 -16.94 6.69 25.96
C ALA A 653 -18.35 7.26 26.07
N VAL A 654 -18.95 7.22 27.27
CA VAL A 654 -20.26 7.84 27.55
C VAL A 654 -20.19 9.36 27.31
N LEU A 655 -19.16 10.02 27.83
CA LEU A 655 -19.00 11.48 27.68
C LEU A 655 -18.84 11.90 26.21
N GLY A 656 -18.06 11.15 25.41
CA GLY A 656 -17.87 11.46 24.00
C GLY A 656 -19.14 11.27 23.14
N ASN A 657 -19.93 10.23 23.42
CA ASN A 657 -21.23 10.02 22.76
C ASN A 657 -22.24 11.10 23.14
N LEU A 658 -22.27 11.52 24.42
CA LEU A 658 -23.10 12.63 24.88
C LEU A 658 -22.72 13.95 24.20
N ALA A 659 -21.43 14.20 23.97
CA ALA A 659 -20.97 15.38 23.23
C ALA A 659 -21.46 15.38 21.78
N ILE A 660 -21.47 14.23 21.10
CA ILE A 660 -21.96 14.12 19.72
C ILE A 660 -23.49 14.24 19.63
N LEU A 661 -24.23 13.70 20.62
CA LEU A 661 -25.67 13.92 20.72
C LEU A 661 -26.01 15.39 21.00
N ALA A 662 -25.22 16.06 21.84
CA ALA A 662 -25.35 17.49 22.07
C ALA A 662 -25.06 18.29 20.79
N ALA A 663 -24.06 17.90 20.00
CA ALA A 663 -23.81 18.48 18.68
C ALA A 663 -25.05 18.36 17.77
N ALA A 664 -25.63 17.16 17.67
CA ALA A 664 -26.84 16.92 16.87
C ALA A 664 -28.04 17.76 17.37
N ALA A 665 -28.17 17.97 18.68
CA ALA A 665 -29.20 18.83 19.25
C ALA A 665 -29.02 20.30 18.89
N LEU A 666 -27.78 20.82 18.87
CA LEU A 666 -27.50 22.19 18.42
C LEU A 666 -27.85 22.36 16.93
N TRP A 667 -27.50 21.37 16.10
CA TRP A 667 -27.85 21.42 14.69
C TRP A 667 -29.38 21.37 14.47
N ALA A 668 -30.10 20.59 15.28
CA ALA A 668 -31.55 20.55 15.26
C ALA A 668 -32.18 21.90 15.67
N ALA A 669 -31.66 22.53 16.73
CA ALA A 669 -32.11 23.85 17.15
C ALA A 669 -31.92 24.89 16.03
N ASN A 670 -30.79 24.83 15.32
CA ASN A 670 -30.57 25.66 14.14
C ASN A 670 -31.63 25.42 13.05
N ILE A 671 -31.90 24.18 12.68
CA ILE A 671 -32.90 23.85 11.64
C ILE A 671 -34.28 24.44 11.98
N VAL A 672 -34.71 24.31 13.24
CA VAL A 672 -36.01 24.84 13.71
C VAL A 672 -36.01 26.37 13.72
N HIS A 673 -34.94 26.98 14.22
CA HIS A 673 -34.82 28.43 14.29
C HIS A 673 -34.84 29.07 12.90
N LEU A 674 -34.08 28.51 11.95
CA LEU A 674 -34.00 29.01 10.57
C LEU A 674 -35.33 28.97 9.84
N ARG A 675 -36.15 27.97 10.14
CA ARG A 675 -37.48 27.83 9.53
C ARG A 675 -38.49 28.81 10.13
N GLY A 676 -38.33 29.18 11.40
CA GLY A 676 -39.21 30.10 12.12
C GLY A 676 -38.86 31.58 11.97
N HIS A 677 -37.77 31.90 11.28
CA HIS A 677 -37.32 33.29 11.06
C HIS A 677 -37.45 33.69 9.59
N ASP A 678 -37.77 34.97 9.38
CA ASP A 678 -37.85 35.55 8.05
C ASP A 678 -36.47 35.98 7.54
N TRP A 679 -36.20 35.66 6.26
CA TRP A 679 -34.95 35.98 5.58
C TRP A 679 -35.21 37.09 4.57
N GLN A 680 -34.49 38.21 4.65
CA GLN A 680 -34.55 39.23 3.62
C GLN A 680 -33.57 38.93 2.49
N ALA A 681 -32.33 38.57 2.83
CA ALA A 681 -31.31 38.17 1.87
C ALA A 681 -31.42 36.68 1.48
N THR A 682 -30.85 36.30 0.34
CA THR A 682 -30.76 34.90 -0.08
C THR A 682 -29.71 34.14 0.75
N PRO A 683 -29.81 32.80 0.86
CA PRO A 683 -28.80 32.02 1.60
C PRO A 683 -27.38 32.19 1.04
N PHE A 684 -27.25 32.44 -0.27
CA PHE A 684 -25.94 32.72 -0.87
C PHE A 684 -25.39 34.09 -0.48
N GLU A 685 -26.24 35.11 -0.30
CA GLU A 685 -25.84 36.46 0.09
C GLU A 685 -25.43 36.55 1.56
N LEU A 686 -26.01 35.70 2.42
CA LEU A 686 -25.68 35.65 3.86
C LEU A 686 -24.48 34.76 4.19
N LEU A 687 -24.25 33.72 3.39
CA LEU A 687 -23.19 32.73 3.66
C LEU A 687 -21.77 33.31 3.83
N PRO A 688 -21.31 34.31 3.06
CA PRO A 688 -20.01 34.94 3.31
C PRO A 688 -19.89 35.49 4.74
N TRP A 689 -20.98 36.06 5.28
CA TRP A 689 -21.03 36.65 6.62
C TRP A 689 -21.13 35.58 7.71
N GLU A 690 -21.88 34.51 7.48
CA GLU A 690 -21.92 33.34 8.35
C GLU A 690 -20.54 32.70 8.50
N MET A 691 -19.86 32.47 7.37
CA MET A 691 -18.52 31.88 7.38
C MET A 691 -17.48 32.82 8.00
N LEU A 692 -17.60 34.13 7.78
CA LEU A 692 -16.75 35.12 8.43
C LEU A 692 -16.91 35.08 9.95
N LEU A 693 -18.14 35.08 10.44
CA LEU A 693 -18.40 35.02 11.87
C LEU A 693 -17.93 33.69 12.47
N ALA A 694 -18.14 32.56 11.77
CA ALA A 694 -17.63 31.26 12.18
C ALA A 694 -16.10 31.28 12.28
N THR A 695 -15.44 31.88 11.29
CA THR A 695 -13.97 32.07 11.25
C THR A 695 -13.50 32.89 12.44
N LEU A 696 -14.17 34.01 12.73
CA LEU A 696 -13.84 34.91 13.85
C LEU A 696 -13.98 34.24 15.23
N ILE A 697 -14.70 33.12 15.33
CA ILE A 697 -14.85 32.35 16.57
C ILE A 697 -13.92 31.14 16.59
N LEU A 698 -13.87 30.36 15.51
CA LEU A 698 -13.09 29.13 15.40
C LEU A 698 -11.59 29.39 15.40
N VAL A 699 -11.12 30.49 14.80
CA VAL A 699 -9.70 30.84 14.78
C VAL A 699 -9.19 31.14 16.19
N PRO A 700 -9.80 32.05 16.98
CA PRO A 700 -9.40 32.23 18.38
C PRO A 700 -9.51 30.96 19.23
N LEU A 701 -10.53 30.12 19.02
CA LEU A 701 -10.64 28.84 19.71
C LEU A 701 -9.49 27.88 19.34
N ALA A 702 -9.08 27.84 18.07
CA ALA A 702 -7.92 27.05 17.62
C ALA A 702 -6.60 27.56 18.20
N PHE A 703 -6.45 28.89 18.37
CA PHE A 703 -5.33 29.49 19.09
C PHE A 703 -5.37 29.16 20.60
N ALA A 704 -6.55 29.13 21.20
CA ALA A 704 -6.71 28.80 22.62
C ALA A 704 -6.52 27.30 22.93
N SER A 705 -6.76 26.42 21.95
CA SER A 705 -6.63 24.97 22.13
C SER A 705 -5.18 24.44 22.07
N GLY A 706 -4.19 25.27 21.74
CA GLY A 706 -2.78 24.86 21.68
C GLY A 706 -1.94 25.60 20.64
N HIS A 707 -0.75 25.07 20.37
CA HIS A 707 0.23 25.70 19.48
C HIS A 707 -0.27 25.81 18.03
N VAL A 708 -0.01 26.95 17.40
CA VAL A 708 -0.18 27.13 15.94
C VAL A 708 0.66 26.07 15.23
N PRO A 709 0.05 25.20 14.40
CA PRO A 709 0.80 24.15 13.75
C PRO A 709 1.79 24.78 12.78
N ALA A 710 3.07 24.41 12.91
CA ALA A 710 4.13 24.82 12.00
C ALA A 710 3.98 24.04 10.69
N VAL A 711 3.15 24.56 9.80
CA VAL A 711 2.71 23.85 8.60
C VAL A 711 3.52 24.30 7.39
N PRO A 712 4.24 23.39 6.70
CA PRO A 712 4.81 23.70 5.40
C PRO A 712 3.66 23.77 4.37
N TRP A 713 3.29 24.98 3.98
CA TRP A 713 2.26 25.24 2.97
C TRP A 713 2.74 24.91 1.56
N ASP A 714 2.77 23.62 1.21
CA ASP A 714 3.07 23.17 -0.15
C ASP A 714 1.84 23.23 -1.07
N ALA A 715 2.06 23.15 -2.39
CA ALA A 715 0.99 23.25 -3.39
C ALA A 715 -0.09 22.17 -3.25
N ARG A 716 0.26 21.00 -2.70
CA ARG A 716 -0.67 19.89 -2.48
C ARG A 716 -1.57 20.18 -1.30
N LEU A 717 -1.01 20.60 -0.18
CA LEU A 717 -1.77 20.99 1.01
C LEU A 717 -2.66 22.19 0.71
N VAL A 718 -2.17 23.17 -0.06
CA VAL A 718 -2.97 24.28 -0.55
C VAL A 718 -4.13 23.80 -1.42
N ALA A 719 -3.91 22.89 -2.37
CA ALA A 719 -4.98 22.36 -3.22
C ALA A 719 -6.04 21.56 -2.42
N LEU A 720 -5.61 20.73 -1.48
CA LEU A 720 -6.50 19.97 -0.59
C LEU A 720 -7.30 20.90 0.34
N MET A 721 -6.66 21.95 0.85
CA MET A 721 -7.31 22.98 1.65
C MET A 721 -8.30 23.80 0.83
N LEU A 722 -7.96 24.22 -0.39
CA LEU A 722 -8.88 24.94 -1.28
C LEU A 722 -10.11 24.10 -1.63
N TYR A 723 -9.93 22.82 -1.97
CA TYR A 723 -11.05 21.92 -2.24
C TYR A 723 -11.93 21.69 -1.00
N SER A 724 -11.31 21.30 0.12
CA SER A 724 -12.06 21.01 1.36
C SER A 724 -12.74 22.24 1.97
N ALA A 725 -12.21 23.44 1.72
CA ALA A 725 -12.78 24.72 2.16
C ALA A 725 -13.86 25.25 1.21
N ALA A 726 -13.52 25.51 -0.06
CA ALA A 726 -14.46 26.17 -0.98
C ALA A 726 -15.63 25.24 -1.37
N VAL A 727 -15.33 23.97 -1.68
CA VAL A 727 -16.35 22.98 -2.08
C VAL A 727 -16.89 22.26 -0.84
N GLY A 728 -15.99 21.72 -0.02
CA GLY A 728 -16.36 20.88 1.12
C GLY A 728 -16.96 21.63 2.31
N ALA A 729 -16.80 22.95 2.41
CA ALA A 729 -17.46 23.77 3.42
C ALA A 729 -18.38 24.82 2.77
N GLY A 730 -17.84 25.74 1.97
CA GLY A 730 -18.62 26.84 1.38
C GLY A 730 -19.86 26.37 0.61
N LEU A 731 -19.68 25.55 -0.43
CA LEU A 731 -20.81 25.05 -1.23
C LEU A 731 -21.76 24.14 -0.43
N ALA A 732 -21.22 23.32 0.48
CA ALA A 732 -22.00 22.41 1.30
C ALA A 732 -22.93 23.15 2.29
N TYR A 733 -22.41 24.16 3.00
CA TYR A 733 -23.22 24.99 3.91
C TYR A 733 -24.26 25.82 3.16
N TRP A 734 -23.92 26.35 1.97
CA TRP A 734 -24.89 27.00 1.10
C TRP A 734 -26.07 26.09 0.77
N ALA A 735 -25.79 24.89 0.27
CA ALA A 735 -26.82 23.93 -0.12
C ALA A 735 -27.73 23.55 1.05
N LEU A 736 -27.15 23.42 2.25
CA LEU A 736 -27.91 23.13 3.46
C LEU A 736 -28.78 24.31 3.91
N ALA A 737 -28.27 25.54 3.85
CA ALA A 737 -29.04 26.74 4.20
C ALA A 737 -30.22 26.95 3.24
N VAL A 738 -30.02 26.69 1.94
CA VAL A 738 -31.11 26.68 0.94
C VAL A 738 -32.17 25.63 1.30
N ALA A 739 -31.76 24.40 1.60
CA ALA A 739 -32.68 23.35 2.00
C ALA A 739 -33.45 23.69 3.30
N GLY A 740 -32.76 24.26 4.30
CA GLY A 740 -33.37 24.65 5.57
C GLY A 740 -34.38 25.79 5.47
N ARG A 741 -34.18 26.72 4.53
CA ARG A 741 -35.13 27.79 4.24
C ARG A 741 -36.37 27.26 3.51
N ASP A 742 -36.15 26.46 2.48
CA ASP A 742 -37.17 26.16 1.47
C ASP A 742 -37.97 24.88 1.76
N LEU A 743 -37.53 24.04 2.70
CA LEU A 743 -38.22 22.81 3.09
C LEU A 743 -38.72 22.91 4.55
N PRO A 744 -39.84 22.24 4.90
CA PRO A 744 -40.29 22.15 6.29
C PRO A 744 -39.18 21.59 7.21
N ALA A 745 -39.11 22.04 8.47
CA ALA A 745 -38.01 21.67 9.37
C ALA A 745 -37.90 20.14 9.55
N ILE A 746 -39.06 19.47 9.64
CA ILE A 746 -39.14 18.00 9.72
C ILE A 746 -38.66 17.35 8.42
N THR A 747 -38.96 17.93 7.26
CA THR A 747 -38.49 17.41 5.96
C THR A 747 -36.98 17.59 5.79
N THR A 748 -36.44 18.74 6.17
CA THR A 748 -35.00 19.04 6.12
C THR A 748 -34.23 18.08 7.03
N SER A 749 -34.66 17.93 8.29
CA SER A 749 -34.02 17.02 9.23
C SER A 749 -34.11 15.55 8.79
N LEU A 750 -35.27 15.09 8.30
CA LEU A 750 -35.39 13.75 7.72
C LEU A 750 -34.45 13.57 6.52
N GLY A 751 -34.33 14.56 5.64
CA GLY A 751 -33.40 14.52 4.51
C GLY A 751 -31.94 14.33 4.91
N LEU A 752 -31.53 14.83 6.09
CA LEU A 752 -30.18 14.64 6.63
C LEU A 752 -29.89 13.21 7.10
N LEU A 753 -30.92 12.42 7.39
CA LEU A 753 -30.74 10.98 7.62
C LEU A 753 -30.23 10.28 6.36
N ALA A 754 -30.46 10.86 5.18
CA ALA A 754 -29.90 10.34 3.94
C ALA A 754 -28.38 10.52 3.89
N THR A 755 -27.76 11.43 4.65
CA THR A 755 -26.31 11.65 4.60
C THR A 755 -25.52 10.39 4.97
N PRO A 756 -25.72 9.75 6.13
CA PRO A 756 -25.06 8.48 6.41
C PRO A 756 -25.44 7.40 5.39
N VAL A 757 -26.68 7.35 4.90
CA VAL A 757 -27.10 6.37 3.88
C VAL A 757 -26.43 6.59 2.52
N VAL A 758 -26.28 7.84 2.08
CA VAL A 758 -25.64 8.22 0.81
C VAL A 758 -24.14 8.06 0.96
N THR A 759 -23.56 8.36 2.11
CA THR A 759 -22.16 8.04 2.41
C THR A 759 -21.94 6.53 2.38
N ILE A 760 -22.80 5.74 3.02
CA ILE A 760 -22.78 4.28 2.98
C ILE A 760 -23.06 3.76 1.57
N ALA A 761 -23.94 4.39 0.79
CA ALA A 761 -24.29 3.95 -0.56
C ALA A 761 -23.23 4.34 -1.58
N ILE A 762 -22.62 5.52 -1.46
CA ILE A 762 -21.44 5.91 -2.23
C ILE A 762 -20.26 5.04 -1.81
N ALA A 763 -20.10 4.72 -0.53
CA ALA A 763 -19.14 3.73 -0.09
C ALA A 763 -19.49 2.31 -0.61
N THR A 764 -20.76 1.95 -0.72
CA THR A 764 -21.21 0.67 -1.32
C THR A 764 -20.99 0.64 -2.83
N LEU A 765 -21.22 1.75 -3.54
CA LEU A 765 -21.18 1.85 -5.01
C LEU A 765 -19.79 2.18 -5.53
N TRP A 766 -19.10 3.14 -4.92
CA TRP A 766 -17.74 3.54 -5.24
C TRP A 766 -16.70 2.73 -4.47
N LEU A 767 -16.97 2.26 -3.25
CA LEU A 767 -16.02 1.48 -2.44
C LEU A 767 -16.47 0.02 -2.23
N GLY A 768 -17.50 -0.47 -2.94
CA GLY A 768 -17.86 -1.90 -3.02
C GLY A 768 -18.31 -2.59 -1.72
N GLU A 769 -18.65 -1.85 -0.67
CA GLU A 769 -19.01 -2.36 0.66
C GLU A 769 -20.20 -3.36 0.64
N ALA A 770 -20.17 -4.38 1.50
CA ALA A 770 -21.22 -5.39 1.54
C ALA A 770 -22.46 -4.88 2.30
N VAL A 771 -23.63 -4.89 1.64
CA VAL A 771 -24.89 -4.51 2.28
C VAL A 771 -25.37 -5.63 3.21
N THR A 772 -25.09 -5.46 4.49
CA THR A 772 -25.40 -6.43 5.55
C THR A 772 -26.89 -6.38 5.87
N ILE A 773 -27.56 -7.46 6.31
CA ILE A 773 -29.03 -7.39 6.54
C ILE A 773 -29.39 -6.30 7.55
N SER A 774 -28.60 -6.08 8.60
CA SER A 774 -28.84 -4.97 9.54
C SER A 774 -28.59 -3.60 8.92
N LEU A 775 -27.64 -3.49 7.98
CA LEU A 775 -27.37 -2.26 7.21
C LEU A 775 -28.45 -2.01 6.16
N VAL A 776 -28.91 -3.04 5.44
CA VAL A 776 -30.07 -3.00 4.54
C VAL A 776 -31.29 -2.60 5.34
N VAL A 777 -31.54 -3.23 6.49
CA VAL A 777 -32.67 -2.89 7.36
C VAL A 777 -32.53 -1.47 7.88
N ALA A 778 -31.36 -1.04 8.34
CA ALA A 778 -31.14 0.34 8.77
C ALA A 778 -31.33 1.35 7.63
N VAL A 779 -30.78 1.08 6.44
CA VAL A 779 -30.93 1.90 5.24
C VAL A 779 -32.38 1.92 4.77
N LEU A 780 -33.09 0.79 4.80
CA LEU A 780 -34.52 0.70 4.45
C LEU A 780 -35.40 1.39 5.49
N LEU A 781 -35.05 1.33 6.78
CA LEU A 781 -35.72 2.05 7.85
C LEU A 781 -35.46 3.55 7.71
N VAL A 782 -34.23 3.97 7.42
CA VAL A 782 -33.91 5.38 7.16
C VAL A 782 -34.62 5.89 5.91
N LEU A 783 -34.46 5.22 4.76
CA LEU A 783 -35.09 5.60 3.49
C LEU A 783 -36.62 5.49 3.56
N GLY A 784 -37.16 4.47 4.23
CA GLY A 784 -38.59 4.29 4.46
C GLY A 784 -39.16 5.34 5.42
N GLY A 785 -38.42 5.72 6.45
CA GLY A 785 -38.74 6.83 7.35
C GLY A 785 -38.74 8.18 6.62
N ILE A 786 -37.74 8.42 5.77
CA ILE A 786 -37.66 9.59 4.89
C ILE A 786 -38.84 9.59 3.92
N ALA A 787 -39.10 8.49 3.21
CA ALA A 787 -40.17 8.41 2.22
C ALA A 787 -41.55 8.62 2.87
N LEU A 788 -41.82 7.97 4.01
CA LEU A 788 -43.10 8.09 4.72
C LEU A 788 -43.29 9.47 5.36
N GLY A 789 -42.22 10.08 5.85
CA GLY A 789 -42.24 11.40 6.47
C GLY A 789 -42.26 12.57 5.46
N ALA A 790 -41.66 12.39 4.29
CA ALA A 790 -41.57 13.39 3.23
C ALA A 790 -42.73 13.33 2.22
N THR A 791 -43.31 12.14 1.97
CA THR A 791 -44.47 12.00 1.07
C THR A 791 -45.74 12.54 1.75
N GLY A 792 -46.29 13.61 1.16
CA GLY A 792 -47.38 14.40 1.72
C GLY A 792 -47.04 15.88 1.92
N ALA A 793 -45.77 16.29 1.75
CA ALA A 793 -45.41 17.71 1.72
C ALA A 793 -45.88 18.42 0.43
N ALA A 794 -45.96 17.70 -0.69
CA ALA A 794 -46.34 18.25 -1.99
C ALA A 794 -47.83 18.67 -2.07
N THR A 795 -48.70 18.17 -1.20
CA THR A 795 -50.13 18.51 -1.21
C THR A 795 -50.49 19.64 -0.24
N ALA A 796 -49.60 20.06 0.66
CA ALA A 796 -49.87 21.18 1.57
C ALA A 796 -49.63 22.55 0.92
N ARG A 797 -48.63 22.69 0.04
CA ARG A 797 -48.41 23.95 -0.69
C ARG A 797 -49.57 24.29 -1.64
N SER A 798 -50.24 23.28 -2.21
CA SER A 798 -51.36 23.53 -3.13
C SER A 798 -52.69 23.86 -2.41
N ALA A 799 -52.81 23.57 -1.11
CA ALA A 799 -53.99 23.90 -0.32
C ALA A 799 -53.85 25.26 0.39
N ASP A 800 -52.65 25.62 0.85
CA ASP A 800 -52.40 26.88 1.56
C ASP A 800 -52.19 28.07 0.60
N GLN A 801 -51.57 27.85 -0.57
CA GLN A 801 -51.56 28.84 -1.66
C GLN A 801 -52.93 28.97 -2.33
N ARG A 802 -53.78 27.93 -2.33
CA ARG A 802 -55.18 28.06 -2.78
C ARG A 802 -56.03 28.83 -1.78
N ARG A 803 -55.81 28.69 -0.46
CA ARG A 803 -56.51 29.51 0.54
C ARG A 803 -56.12 30.99 0.50
N HIS A 804 -54.84 31.31 0.34
CA HIS A 804 -54.40 32.71 0.19
C HIS A 804 -54.73 33.27 -1.21
N GLY A 805 -54.69 32.46 -2.27
CA GLY A 805 -55.10 32.87 -3.61
C GLY A 805 -56.61 33.07 -3.78
N LEU A 806 -57.45 32.34 -3.06
CA LEU A 806 -58.92 32.50 -3.09
C LEU A 806 -59.38 33.75 -2.33
N ILE A 807 -58.71 34.15 -1.24
CA ILE A 807 -59.00 35.41 -0.54
C ILE A 807 -58.59 36.61 -1.41
N HIS A 808 -57.48 36.52 -2.14
CA HIS A 808 -57.04 37.59 -3.02
C HIS A 808 -57.89 37.72 -4.30
N HIS A 809 -58.47 36.62 -4.80
CA HIS A 809 -59.36 36.65 -5.97
C HIS A 809 -60.80 37.09 -5.67
N GLN A 810 -61.28 36.98 -4.42
CA GLN A 810 -62.57 37.55 -4.03
C GLN A 810 -62.48 39.07 -3.79
N GLN A 811 -61.37 39.59 -3.27
CA GLN A 811 -61.20 41.05 -3.09
C GLN A 811 -61.03 41.83 -4.41
N VAL A 812 -60.53 41.20 -5.48
CA VAL A 812 -60.33 41.87 -6.78
C VAL A 812 -61.61 41.89 -7.63
N ARG A 813 -62.65 41.09 -7.30
CA ARG A 813 -63.94 41.11 -8.01
C ARG A 813 -64.97 42.11 -7.45
N GLU A 814 -64.72 42.73 -6.30
CA GLU A 814 -65.57 43.80 -5.75
C GLU A 814 -65.02 45.22 -6.02
N THR A 815 -63.92 45.35 -6.78
CA THR A 815 -63.30 46.65 -7.11
C THR A 815 -62.85 46.78 -8.58
N THR A 816 -63.53 46.10 -9.51
CA THR A 816 -63.46 46.46 -10.95
C THR A 816 -64.83 46.69 -11.55
#